data_AF-A0A918WFV2-F1
#
_entry.id   AF-A0A918WFV2-F1
#
_cell.length_a   1.000
_cell.length_b   1.000
_cell.length_c   1.000
_cell.angle_alpha   90.00
_cell.angle_beta   90.00
_cell.angle_gamma   90.00
#
_symmetry.space_group_name_H-M   'P 1'
#
loop_
_entity.id
_entity.type
_entity.pdbx_description
1 polymer ?
#
loop_
_entity_poly.entity_id
_entity_poly.type
_entity_poly.pdbx_seq_one_letter_code
_entity_poly.pdbx_strand_id
1 'polypeptide(L)'
;MKLHASTSPPRRKAKLGFSLIVTVTMLVLLSLIAIGLLSLSSTVLRGAQGDAAMAEARANARLALNLAVGELQKHAGPDTRVTARADILQGNVANPYLTGVWESWPIDANSPPSSNEFSQSSKEDKLLSWLVSGAPESNSITNQFAKNSLSDQVTLWGDASLGQSTGDNLHVKASRVELNDSNGSNSGSYAWAILDEGVKARVNTLTNERDRTTGDKLAQLGSGVRPSAEFIEGLENIRSETFEKDSEDSEVLAKSVTTRNFELAAEKLAGTDSDTAKGLMHDITLFSKGVLSNTAHGGLRTDFSLFAAQPNIPSIYSPVNEEYASLDGSNVYETLLGMSGSERSSSPRWNALFDFARLHEDGITKDNNVPLVSTTSPRGWQAAEEVRSRTGTTYVLNEAPPEDLVLMPTIAKVQMIFSLVGRDLFRQPRYAANAAPIKASQYPVMHNPQANHFKDTNYNYDLHLLYTPVVVLHNPYSVALEFQNLKVEFHHIPFALQVFRNGAPQSRDLVPFETMFADNDTEGKSKVFGMTLKTNRSGRPGSTNFQMLPGEVILFSPYLSPRLTYQSNFSGGRQNWDIYVGDNKTANLDAMPGWRGDGIGFDCDWLAGALKIDGNAANGRWSSCFGLSPDDKIHAEFAPFSSTSSDNKFLVTMSATPTGSRTPSVVNAIEIDYGSAANLRETILGNRTGTLRFPAEGTVDGRELLDWSGTPISDMENVKPLAVLSLQAKTTHGGYNSGSASQIDGRVAAKPWAFAHGSVGASSADLLLEHPSAHSHEIDLQPLTLGEGTRDIIEVQGERGNFITGHSSFNGSKFGVSYEIPVTPLQSLSTLNGANPGGISNFLPRFAAPIGNSWAHPLLLSNAITQTAPRGYQMLDHSFLMNLAFYDQFYFSGLGSQTGPFGNGRSTADSIREFSELNSLTDDRLQLYNPSTRDTSELEELANDELAHEKIAAWQMMEGAFNVNSTSVKAWKAMLASIHAPDALLNELSPSNSSSSLEELGSTGSGETRLSRLRVPLSRSAEDGGEDRSAYWLAPREYTEAQIEVLAENIVEQVKQRGPFLSLAEFVNRQLGNDELAMKGALQAAIDLANLNEEVAQQATAGYEIDRAEIADYKYSNTEAAAGASYQGAPGYLTQADLLNTLGNAATARSDTFVVRGMGESRNKAGKVLASAVCEAVVQRYPEWLDSRDAVETKPADLTSDDNERFGRRFRVVSFRWLSQDEV
;
A
#
# COMPACT_ATOMS: atom_id res chain seq x y z
N MET A 1 46.30 -111.40 62.03
CA MET A 1 47.26 -111.89 63.04
C MET A 1 48.53 -111.04 62.97
N LYS A 2 48.88 -110.41 64.11
CA LYS A 2 50.22 -110.11 64.64
C LYS A 2 51.32 -109.50 63.74
N LEU A 3 51.73 -108.28 64.13
CA LEU A 3 53.01 -107.90 64.76
C LEU A 3 54.37 -108.37 64.19
N HIS A 4 55.27 -107.36 64.16
CA HIS A 4 56.64 -107.25 64.71
C HIS A 4 57.87 -107.19 63.77
N ALA A 5 58.71 -106.21 64.14
CA ALA A 5 60.18 -106.18 64.21
C ALA A 5 60.95 -105.23 63.25
N SER A 6 62.06 -104.72 63.80
CA SER A 6 62.92 -103.58 63.44
C SER A 6 64.14 -103.98 62.58
N THR A 7 64.72 -103.04 61.80
CA THR A 7 66.18 -102.69 61.73
C THR A 7 66.54 -101.76 60.53
N SER A 8 67.63 -100.98 60.68
CA SER A 8 68.15 -99.90 59.79
C SER A 8 69.37 -100.35 58.92
N PRO A 9 70.06 -99.50 58.09
CA PRO A 9 69.98 -99.41 56.61
C PRO A 9 71.33 -99.60 55.85
N PRO A 10 71.41 -99.41 54.50
CA PRO A 10 72.14 -98.23 53.96
C PRO A 10 71.66 -97.62 52.60
N ARG A 11 72.32 -96.50 52.23
CA ARG A 11 72.05 -95.41 51.25
C ARG A 11 72.02 -95.72 49.73
N ARG A 12 71.27 -94.88 48.96
CA ARG A 12 71.65 -94.36 47.62
C ARG A 12 71.00 -93.00 47.29
N LYS A 13 71.73 -92.14 46.56
CA LYS A 13 71.44 -90.74 46.17
C LYS A 13 70.31 -90.61 45.13
N ALA A 14 69.43 -89.59 45.25
CA ALA A 14 68.45 -89.18 44.24
C ALA A 14 68.54 -87.67 43.95
N LYS A 15 68.35 -87.29 42.68
CA LYS A 15 68.50 -85.93 42.10
C LYS A 15 67.40 -84.97 42.61
N LEU A 16 67.81 -83.81 43.14
CA LEU A 16 66.96 -82.68 43.52
C LEU A 16 66.95 -81.65 42.37
N GLY A 17 65.78 -81.31 41.81
CA GLY A 17 65.65 -80.24 40.79
C GLY A 17 64.28 -80.12 40.10
N PHE A 18 63.54 -81.23 39.89
CA PHE A 18 62.29 -81.21 39.11
C PHE A 18 61.07 -80.62 39.85
N SER A 19 60.94 -80.85 41.16
CA SER A 19 59.81 -80.33 41.96
C SER A 19 59.87 -78.81 42.19
N LEU A 20 61.06 -78.21 42.15
CA LEU A 20 61.23 -76.75 42.30
C LEU A 20 60.89 -76.01 41.01
N ILE A 21 61.22 -76.60 39.84
CA ILE A 21 60.88 -76.02 38.54
C ILE A 21 59.36 -76.04 38.35
N VAL A 22 58.67 -77.15 38.65
CA VAL A 22 57.20 -77.25 38.52
C VAL A 22 56.48 -76.25 39.43
N THR A 23 56.91 -76.09 40.69
CA THR A 23 56.30 -75.11 41.61
C THR A 23 56.59 -73.67 41.22
N VAL A 24 57.80 -73.36 40.74
CA VAL A 24 58.13 -72.02 40.24
C VAL A 24 57.38 -71.72 38.93
N THR A 25 57.26 -72.66 37.99
CA THR A 25 56.45 -72.46 36.78
C THR A 25 54.95 -72.36 37.07
N MET A 26 54.42 -73.11 38.05
CA MET A 26 53.03 -72.95 38.49
C MET A 26 52.80 -71.60 39.17
N LEU A 27 53.71 -71.15 40.03
CA LEU A 27 53.61 -69.86 40.70
C LEU A 27 53.73 -68.70 39.71
N VAL A 28 54.64 -68.79 38.73
CA VAL A 28 54.78 -67.79 37.66
C VAL A 28 53.54 -67.78 36.76
N LEU A 29 53.01 -68.94 36.38
CA LEU A 29 51.78 -69.04 35.59
C LEU A 29 50.57 -68.48 36.35
N LEU A 30 50.40 -68.83 37.63
CA LEU A 30 49.34 -68.29 38.49
C LEU A 30 49.49 -66.77 38.68
N SER A 31 50.71 -66.27 38.82
CA SER A 31 50.99 -64.84 38.94
C SER A 31 50.68 -64.10 37.63
N LEU A 32 51.03 -64.66 36.47
CA LEU A 32 50.70 -64.10 35.16
C LEU A 32 49.19 -64.08 34.91
N ILE A 33 48.47 -65.14 35.29
CA ILE A 33 47.01 -65.20 35.22
C ILE A 33 46.39 -64.17 36.19
N ALA A 34 46.90 -64.04 37.41
CA ALA A 34 46.42 -63.06 38.38
C ALA A 34 46.64 -61.61 37.88
N ILE A 35 47.80 -61.31 37.31
CA ILE A 35 48.10 -59.99 36.71
C ILE A 35 47.21 -59.74 35.49
N GLY A 36 47.00 -60.75 34.63
CA GLY A 36 46.10 -60.65 33.48
C GLY A 36 44.64 -60.37 33.88
N LEU A 37 44.14 -61.06 34.91
CA LEU A 37 42.80 -60.84 35.47
C LEU A 37 42.68 -59.48 36.17
N LEU A 38 43.71 -59.02 36.88
CA LEU A 38 43.75 -57.68 37.48
C LEU A 38 43.76 -56.57 36.43
N SER A 39 44.52 -56.75 35.34
CA SER A 39 44.57 -55.80 34.23
C SER A 39 43.21 -55.73 33.50
N LEU A 40 42.60 -56.89 33.23
CA LEU A 40 41.27 -56.96 32.62
C LEU A 40 40.21 -56.36 33.55
N SER A 41 40.21 -56.71 34.83
CA SER A 41 39.29 -56.16 35.83
C SER A 41 39.46 -54.66 36.00
N SER A 42 40.69 -54.14 36.01
CA SER A 42 40.94 -52.70 36.04
C SER A 42 40.46 -52.01 34.77
N THR A 43 40.56 -52.66 33.60
CA THR A 43 40.08 -52.09 32.33
C THR A 43 38.56 -52.07 32.30
N VAL A 44 37.90 -53.15 32.73
CA VAL A 44 36.44 -53.24 32.87
C VAL A 44 35.91 -52.27 33.91
N LEU A 45 36.57 -52.11 35.06
CA LEU A 45 36.20 -51.14 36.09
C LEU A 45 36.34 -49.70 35.60
N ARG A 46 37.41 -49.38 34.86
CA ARG A 46 37.58 -48.05 34.25
C ARG A 46 36.54 -47.79 33.15
N GLY A 47 36.23 -48.80 32.33
CA GLY A 47 35.14 -48.74 31.35
C GLY A 47 33.80 -48.49 32.03
N ALA A 48 33.45 -49.28 33.04
CA ALA A 48 32.20 -49.13 33.80
C ALA A 48 32.11 -47.78 34.55
N GLN A 49 33.23 -47.26 35.08
CA GLN A 49 33.27 -45.93 35.69
C GLN A 49 33.11 -44.80 34.65
N GLY A 50 33.71 -44.95 33.47
CA GLY A 50 33.53 -44.03 32.35
C GLY A 50 32.09 -44.03 31.84
N ASP A 51 31.49 -45.22 31.67
CA ASP A 51 30.10 -45.38 31.26
C ASP A 51 29.13 -44.77 32.28
N ALA A 52 29.40 -44.97 33.58
CA ALA A 52 28.62 -44.36 34.66
C ALA A 52 28.72 -42.83 34.64
N ALA A 53 29.92 -42.28 34.49
CA ALA A 53 30.13 -40.83 34.40
C ALA A 53 29.46 -40.24 33.15
N MET A 54 29.54 -40.91 32.00
CA MET A 54 28.84 -40.50 30.78
C MET A 54 27.32 -40.59 30.93
N ALA A 55 26.80 -41.60 31.62
CA ALA A 55 25.37 -41.72 31.91
C ALA A 55 24.88 -40.57 32.81
N GLU A 56 25.67 -40.20 33.83
CA GLU A 56 25.40 -39.05 34.69
C GLU A 56 25.48 -37.72 33.91
N ALA A 57 26.51 -37.52 33.08
CA ALA A 57 26.62 -36.35 32.22
C ALA A 57 25.41 -36.22 31.26
N ARG A 58 24.96 -37.33 30.66
CA ARG A 58 23.76 -37.37 29.82
C ARG A 58 22.48 -37.09 30.62
N ALA A 59 22.38 -37.55 31.87
CA ALA A 59 21.26 -37.23 32.74
C ALA A 59 21.22 -35.73 33.07
N ASN A 60 22.38 -35.13 33.38
CA ASN A 60 22.51 -33.71 33.64
C ASN A 60 22.20 -32.86 32.39
N ALA A 61 22.61 -33.30 31.20
CA ALA A 61 22.28 -32.63 29.93
C ALA A 61 20.77 -32.64 29.64
N ARG A 62 20.10 -33.77 29.91
CA ARG A 62 18.64 -33.88 29.80
C ARG A 62 17.90 -33.03 30.82
N LEU A 63 18.44 -32.91 32.04
CA LEU A 63 17.91 -31.98 33.04
C LEU A 63 18.01 -30.54 32.52
N ALA A 64 19.17 -30.14 31.98
CA ALA A 64 19.36 -28.83 31.35
C ALA A 64 18.32 -28.59 30.25
N LEU A 65 18.13 -29.56 29.35
CA LEU A 65 17.13 -29.48 28.27
C LEU A 65 15.70 -29.31 28.82
N ASN A 66 15.31 -30.11 29.82
CA ASN A 66 13.97 -30.02 30.40
C ASN A 66 13.73 -28.69 31.10
N LEU A 67 14.75 -28.15 31.79
CA LEU A 67 14.68 -26.82 32.40
C LEU A 67 14.53 -25.73 31.32
N ALA A 68 15.34 -25.79 30.26
CA ALA A 68 15.26 -24.85 29.15
C ALA A 68 13.88 -24.86 28.49
N VAL A 69 13.31 -26.03 28.20
CA VAL A 69 11.95 -26.15 27.65
C VAL A 69 10.90 -25.62 28.62
N GLY A 70 11.08 -25.83 29.93
CA GLY A 70 10.20 -25.26 30.97
C GLY A 70 10.24 -23.73 31.00
N GLU A 71 11.42 -23.12 30.94
CA GLU A 71 11.58 -21.66 30.86
C GLU A 71 11.00 -21.10 29.56
N LEU A 72 11.21 -21.79 28.43
CA LEU A 72 10.61 -21.42 27.15
C LEU A 72 9.08 -21.44 27.21
N GLN A 73 8.48 -22.51 27.77
CA GLN A 73 7.02 -22.60 27.94
C GLN A 73 6.49 -21.49 28.86
N LYS A 74 7.18 -21.22 29.96
CA LYS A 74 6.81 -20.19 30.94
C LYS A 74 6.81 -18.79 30.34
N HIS A 75 7.85 -18.45 29.57
CA HIS A 75 8.05 -17.09 29.10
C HIS A 75 7.48 -16.84 27.70
N ALA A 76 7.58 -17.79 26.78
CA ALA A 76 7.17 -17.62 25.37
C ALA A 76 5.87 -18.39 25.00
N GLY A 77 5.28 -19.15 25.91
CA GLY A 77 4.05 -19.92 25.62
C GLY A 77 2.79 -19.07 25.35
N PRO A 78 2.50 -18.02 26.14
CA PRO A 78 1.37 -17.11 25.89
C PRO A 78 1.43 -16.45 24.50
N ASP A 79 0.27 -16.19 23.88
CA ASP A 79 0.18 -15.54 22.57
C ASP A 79 0.79 -14.12 22.58
N THR A 80 0.64 -13.40 23.69
CA THR A 80 1.07 -12.01 23.92
C THR A 80 2.55 -11.89 24.29
N ARG A 81 3.42 -12.54 23.51
CA ARG A 81 4.88 -12.56 23.71
C ARG A 81 5.61 -12.26 22.41
N VAL A 82 6.76 -11.61 22.54
CA VAL A 82 7.66 -11.20 21.47
C VAL A 82 9.03 -11.78 21.74
N THR A 83 9.77 -12.17 20.70
CA THR A 83 11.15 -12.64 20.82
C THR A 83 12.07 -11.85 19.91
N ALA A 84 13.31 -11.67 20.36
CA ALA A 84 14.36 -10.99 19.60
C ALA A 84 15.74 -11.45 20.08
N ARG A 85 16.75 -11.32 19.21
CA ARG A 85 18.16 -11.56 19.58
C ARG A 85 18.74 -10.35 20.30
N ALA A 86 19.73 -10.57 21.16
CA ALA A 86 20.37 -9.51 21.94
C ALA A 86 21.13 -8.47 21.11
N ASP A 87 21.56 -8.80 19.89
CA ASP A 87 22.19 -7.87 18.95
C ASP A 87 21.23 -6.81 18.38
N ILE A 88 19.93 -6.87 18.72
CA ILE A 88 18.99 -5.77 18.50
C ILE A 88 19.29 -4.56 19.40
N LEU A 89 19.95 -4.80 20.55
CA LEU A 89 20.25 -3.76 21.52
C LEU A 89 21.35 -2.82 21.01
N GLN A 90 21.23 -1.53 21.35
CA GLN A 90 22.25 -0.55 21.00
C GLN A 90 23.51 -0.67 21.88
N GLY A 91 24.67 -0.39 21.30
CA GLY A 91 25.97 -0.40 21.96
C GLY A 91 26.69 -1.76 21.88
N ASN A 92 27.70 -1.96 22.73
CA ASN A 92 28.46 -3.21 22.77
C ASN A 92 27.66 -4.32 23.46
N VAL A 93 27.34 -5.39 22.73
CA VAL A 93 26.62 -6.57 23.24
C VAL A 93 27.59 -7.74 23.29
N ALA A 94 27.94 -8.19 24.50
CA ALA A 94 28.91 -9.28 24.67
C ALA A 94 28.37 -10.65 24.21
N ASN A 95 27.05 -10.84 24.24
CA ASN A 95 26.40 -12.10 23.87
C ASN A 95 25.28 -11.84 22.83
N PRO A 96 25.64 -11.51 21.57
CA PRO A 96 24.70 -10.99 20.56
C PRO A 96 23.57 -11.95 20.16
N TYR A 97 23.80 -13.26 20.26
CA TYR A 97 22.85 -14.28 19.79
C TYR A 97 21.95 -14.85 20.89
N LEU A 98 21.95 -14.28 22.10
CA LEU A 98 20.99 -14.70 23.13
C LEU A 98 19.57 -14.30 22.73
N THR A 99 18.62 -15.19 22.94
CA THR A 99 17.19 -14.93 22.71
C THR A 99 16.57 -14.33 23.96
N GLY A 100 15.95 -13.16 23.81
CA GLY A 100 15.12 -12.51 24.83
C GLY A 100 13.63 -12.72 24.54
N VAL A 101 12.82 -12.64 25.58
CA VAL A 101 11.35 -12.67 25.49
C VAL A 101 10.76 -11.44 26.17
N TRP A 102 9.91 -10.71 25.47
CA TRP A 102 9.20 -9.53 25.96
C TRP A 102 7.70 -9.78 26.03
N GLU A 103 7.03 -9.07 26.93
CA GLU A 103 5.58 -8.88 26.86
C GLU A 103 5.24 -8.02 25.63
N SER A 104 4.19 -8.40 24.91
CA SER A 104 3.72 -7.63 23.77
C SER A 104 3.13 -6.28 24.18
N TRP A 105 2.85 -5.45 23.18
CA TRP A 105 2.25 -4.14 23.40
C TRP A 105 1.00 -3.91 22.55
N PRO A 106 -0.20 -4.06 23.14
CA PRO A 106 -1.44 -3.62 22.50
C PRO A 106 -1.55 -2.10 22.63
N ILE A 107 -1.32 -1.39 21.52
CA ILE A 107 -1.49 0.07 21.47
C ILE A 107 -2.99 0.40 21.46
N ASP A 108 -3.43 1.27 22.37
CA ASP A 108 -4.81 1.77 22.43
C ASP A 108 -4.93 3.07 21.63
N ALA A 109 -5.81 3.10 20.63
CA ALA A 109 -6.06 4.28 19.82
C ALA A 109 -6.72 5.43 20.61
N ASN A 110 -7.46 5.11 21.68
CA ASN A 110 -8.12 6.12 22.53
C ASN A 110 -7.16 6.73 23.56
N SER A 111 -6.00 6.09 23.77
CA SER A 111 -4.92 6.54 24.65
C SER A 111 -3.57 6.40 23.92
N PRO A 112 -3.33 7.18 22.84
CA PRO A 112 -2.16 7.01 22.00
C PRO A 112 -0.86 7.17 22.80
N PRO A 113 0.18 6.39 22.47
CA PRO A 113 1.41 6.36 23.24
C PRO A 113 2.19 7.65 23.09
N SER A 114 2.82 8.07 24.20
CA SER A 114 3.79 9.16 24.18
C SER A 114 5.13 8.72 23.61
N SER A 115 5.95 9.67 23.14
CA SER A 115 7.25 9.36 22.52
C SER A 115 8.20 8.59 23.44
N ASN A 116 8.09 8.78 24.77
CA ASN A 116 8.95 8.10 25.74
C ASN A 116 8.62 6.61 25.86
N GLU A 117 7.40 6.19 25.57
CA GLU A 117 6.97 4.79 25.66
C GLU A 117 7.59 3.91 24.57
N PHE A 118 8.05 4.52 23.46
CA PHE A 118 8.82 3.83 22.43
C PHE A 118 10.31 3.66 22.79
N SER A 119 10.78 4.26 23.88
CA SER A 119 12.20 4.22 24.27
C SER A 119 12.69 2.82 24.62
N GLN A 120 13.99 2.55 24.44
CA GLN A 120 14.59 1.27 24.84
C GLN A 120 14.40 0.96 26.32
N SER A 121 14.39 1.98 27.20
CA SER A 121 14.11 1.80 28.62
C SER A 121 12.69 1.31 28.88
N SER A 122 11.69 1.90 28.23
CA SER A 122 10.29 1.46 28.38
C SER A 122 10.05 0.06 27.81
N LYS A 123 10.82 -0.33 26.79
CA LYS A 123 10.82 -1.70 26.26
C LYS A 123 11.53 -2.68 27.19
N GLU A 124 12.59 -2.26 27.88
CA GLU A 124 13.26 -3.07 28.90
C GLU A 124 12.33 -3.40 30.08
N ASP A 125 11.43 -2.49 30.46
CA ASP A 125 10.42 -2.75 31.49
C ASP A 125 9.47 -3.91 31.13
N LYS A 126 9.39 -4.26 29.84
CA LYS A 126 8.60 -5.39 29.31
C LYS A 126 9.42 -6.66 29.08
N LEU A 127 10.74 -6.64 29.33
CA LEU A 127 11.61 -7.81 29.19
C LEU A 127 11.29 -8.83 30.29
N LEU A 128 10.91 -10.04 29.88
CA LEU A 128 10.55 -11.12 30.81
C LEU A 128 11.73 -12.02 31.18
N SER A 129 12.60 -12.33 30.21
CA SER A 129 13.80 -13.16 30.45
C SER A 129 14.71 -13.25 29.22
N TRP A 130 16.02 -13.36 29.44
CA TRP A 130 16.97 -13.96 28.50
C TRP A 130 17.02 -15.48 28.66
N LEU A 131 16.82 -16.22 27.58
CA LEU A 131 16.69 -17.69 27.59
C LEU A 131 18.05 -18.40 27.63
N VAL A 132 18.75 -18.29 28.76
CA VAL A 132 20.06 -18.93 29.01
C VAL A 132 20.24 -19.32 30.48
N SER A 133 21.05 -20.35 30.75
CA SER A 133 21.33 -20.83 32.10
C SER A 133 22.18 -19.88 32.95
N GLY A 134 21.97 -19.95 34.27
CA GLY A 134 22.82 -19.34 35.29
C GLY A 134 22.61 -17.85 35.54
N ALA A 135 21.50 -17.28 35.06
CA ALA A 135 21.05 -15.97 35.47
C ALA A 135 20.15 -16.07 36.72
N PRO A 136 20.46 -15.39 37.84
CA PRO A 136 19.46 -15.14 38.87
C PRO A 136 18.27 -14.39 38.25
N GLU A 137 17.02 -14.71 38.64
CA GLU A 137 15.81 -14.10 38.05
C GLU A 137 15.83 -12.56 38.05
N SER A 138 16.50 -11.91 39.03
CA SER A 138 16.64 -10.45 39.09
C SER A 138 17.57 -9.84 38.04
N ASN A 139 18.48 -10.64 37.46
CA ASN A 139 19.49 -10.17 36.50
C ASN A 139 19.11 -10.51 35.05
N SER A 140 18.44 -11.64 34.80
CA SER A 140 17.98 -12.07 33.45
C SER A 140 16.92 -11.16 32.82
N ILE A 141 16.36 -10.23 33.58
CA ILE A 141 15.33 -9.27 33.15
C ILE A 141 15.90 -7.89 32.82
N THR A 142 17.22 -7.79 32.61
CA THR A 142 17.89 -6.53 32.27
C THR A 142 18.69 -6.66 30.97
N ASN A 143 18.74 -5.61 30.18
CA ASN A 143 19.58 -5.52 28.98
C ASN A 143 21.08 -5.60 29.32
N GLN A 144 21.45 -5.19 30.54
CA GLN A 144 22.82 -5.27 31.04
C GLN A 144 23.33 -6.72 31.11
N PHE A 145 22.45 -7.70 31.29
CA PHE A 145 22.83 -9.10 31.30
C PHE A 145 23.43 -9.53 29.96
N ALA A 146 22.78 -9.22 28.84
CA ALA A 146 23.27 -9.57 27.51
C ALA A 146 24.53 -8.77 27.11
N LYS A 147 24.66 -7.53 27.64
CA LYS A 147 25.82 -6.66 27.39
C LYS A 147 27.08 -7.05 28.16
N ASN A 148 26.95 -7.78 29.26
CA ASN A 148 28.07 -8.21 30.09
C ASN A 148 28.52 -9.64 29.77
N SER A 149 29.81 -9.94 29.99
CA SER A 149 30.28 -11.32 29.91
C SER A 149 29.62 -12.18 30.99
N LEU A 150 29.10 -13.33 30.59
CA LEU A 150 28.55 -14.34 31.49
C LEU A 150 29.61 -14.84 32.49
N SER A 151 29.19 -15.25 33.70
CA SER A 151 30.08 -15.85 34.70
C SER A 151 30.19 -17.36 34.51
N ASP A 152 31.39 -17.92 34.66
CA ASP A 152 31.68 -19.37 34.49
C ASP A 152 31.09 -19.97 33.20
N GLN A 153 31.58 -19.49 32.06
CA GLN A 153 31.00 -19.74 30.74
C GLN A 153 31.36 -21.12 30.17
N VAL A 154 30.44 -21.67 29.39
CA VAL A 154 30.65 -22.83 28.51
C VAL A 154 30.14 -22.48 27.12
N THR A 155 30.95 -22.76 26.10
CA THR A 155 30.56 -22.64 24.69
C THR A 155 29.63 -23.79 24.32
N LEU A 156 28.43 -23.45 23.85
CA LEU A 156 27.44 -24.40 23.33
C LEU A 156 27.40 -24.41 21.80
N TRP A 157 27.79 -23.30 21.17
CA TRP A 157 28.07 -23.19 19.73
C TRP A 157 29.42 -22.50 19.53
N GLY A 158 30.41 -23.25 19.07
CA GLY A 158 31.79 -22.88 18.82
C GLY A 158 32.20 -23.06 17.35
N ASP A 159 33.51 -22.99 17.08
CA ASP A 159 34.11 -23.17 15.74
C ASP A 159 33.66 -24.45 15.02
N ALA A 160 33.37 -25.53 15.76
CA ALA A 160 32.93 -26.79 15.16
C ALA A 160 31.50 -26.69 14.58
N SER A 161 30.65 -25.87 15.23
CA SER A 161 29.29 -25.55 14.80
C SER A 161 29.23 -24.47 13.72
N LEU A 162 30.12 -23.47 13.82
CA LEU A 162 30.04 -22.22 13.06
C LEU A 162 31.07 -22.10 11.94
N GLY A 163 32.06 -23.00 11.88
CA GLY A 163 33.17 -22.92 10.94
C GLY A 163 34.47 -22.50 11.62
N GLN A 164 35.60 -22.97 11.13
CA GLN A 164 36.93 -22.76 11.71
C GLN A 164 37.44 -21.32 11.56
N SER A 165 36.84 -20.54 10.66
CA SER A 165 37.19 -19.13 10.46
C SER A 165 36.36 -18.13 11.28
N THR A 166 35.48 -18.59 12.19
CA THR A 166 34.58 -17.68 12.91
C THR A 166 35.22 -16.96 14.10
N GLY A 167 34.83 -15.69 14.30
CA GLY A 167 35.26 -14.91 15.46
C GLY A 167 34.56 -15.32 16.75
N ASP A 168 35.20 -15.13 17.91
CA ASP A 168 34.64 -15.48 19.22
C ASP A 168 33.35 -14.73 19.58
N ASN A 169 33.04 -13.64 18.87
CA ASN A 169 31.78 -12.90 18.97
C ASN A 169 30.57 -13.64 18.36
N LEU A 170 30.81 -14.64 17.50
CA LEU A 170 29.77 -15.50 16.94
C LEU A 170 29.41 -16.68 17.85
N HIS A 171 30.26 -16.96 18.85
CA HIS A 171 30.05 -18.05 19.79
C HIS A 171 28.86 -17.79 20.71
N VAL A 172 28.07 -18.85 20.94
CA VAL A 172 26.97 -18.82 21.90
C VAL A 172 27.42 -19.53 23.16
N LYS A 173 27.47 -18.77 24.25
CA LYS A 173 27.97 -19.20 25.56
C LYS A 173 26.85 -19.17 26.58
N ALA A 174 26.93 -20.04 27.57
CA ALA A 174 25.98 -20.13 28.67
C ALA A 174 26.72 -20.25 30.01
N SER A 175 26.14 -19.72 31.10
CA SER A 175 26.75 -19.85 32.43
C SER A 175 26.53 -21.26 32.97
N ARG A 176 27.60 -21.87 33.48
CA ARG A 176 27.55 -23.18 34.13
C ARG A 176 26.85 -23.08 35.49
N VAL A 177 25.93 -23.99 35.76
CA VAL A 177 25.21 -24.12 37.02
C VAL A 177 25.61 -25.42 37.70
N GLU A 178 26.04 -25.34 38.96
CA GLU A 178 26.47 -26.50 39.73
C GLU A 178 25.29 -27.31 40.28
N LEU A 179 25.40 -28.63 40.24
CA LEU A 179 24.49 -29.58 40.89
C LEU A 179 25.18 -30.13 42.13
N ASN A 180 24.58 -29.86 43.29
CA ASN A 180 25.11 -30.33 44.57
C ASN A 180 24.41 -31.62 45.00
N ASP A 181 25.19 -32.58 45.50
CA ASP A 181 24.69 -33.78 46.13
C ASP A 181 24.04 -33.47 47.49
N SER A 182 23.46 -34.49 48.13
CA SER A 182 22.82 -34.36 49.45
C SER A 182 23.77 -33.92 50.58
N ASN A 183 25.08 -33.92 50.35
CA ASN A 183 26.09 -33.45 51.30
C ASN A 183 26.64 -32.05 50.93
N GLY A 184 26.10 -31.41 49.90
CA GLY A 184 26.54 -30.09 49.42
C GLY A 184 27.83 -30.12 48.58
N SER A 185 28.28 -31.29 48.13
CA SER A 185 29.41 -31.41 47.22
C SER A 185 28.93 -31.33 45.76
N ASN A 186 29.61 -30.56 44.92
CA ASN A 186 29.33 -30.51 43.48
C ASN A 186 29.52 -31.93 42.87
N SER A 187 28.42 -32.56 42.47
CA SER A 187 28.39 -33.87 41.81
C SER A 187 28.34 -33.76 40.28
N GLY A 188 27.98 -32.60 39.76
CA GLY A 188 27.89 -32.34 38.33
C GLY A 188 27.54 -30.91 38.03
N SER A 189 27.45 -30.57 36.75
CA SER A 189 27.04 -29.23 36.34
C SER A 189 26.22 -29.31 35.08
N TYR A 190 25.43 -28.27 34.81
CA TYR A 190 24.68 -28.15 33.56
C TYR A 190 24.75 -26.73 33.02
N ALA A 191 24.52 -26.58 31.72
CA ALA A 191 24.33 -25.30 31.06
C ALA A 191 23.35 -25.47 29.90
N TRP A 192 22.60 -24.42 29.55
CA TRP A 192 21.70 -24.45 28.41
C TRP A 192 21.53 -23.06 27.82
N ALA A 193 21.25 -22.99 26.52
CA ALA A 193 20.78 -21.77 25.85
C ALA A 193 19.81 -22.13 24.73
N ILE A 194 18.96 -21.16 24.40
CA ILE A 194 17.91 -21.28 23.39
C ILE A 194 18.17 -20.27 22.30
N LEU A 195 18.23 -20.74 21.05
CA LEU A 195 18.31 -19.90 19.87
C LEU A 195 16.96 -19.82 19.18
N ASP A 196 16.65 -18.62 18.73
CA ASP A 196 15.47 -18.30 17.95
C ASP A 196 15.72 -18.67 16.47
N GLU A 197 14.85 -19.50 15.89
CA GLU A 197 14.95 -19.88 14.47
C GLU A 197 14.06 -19.02 13.56
N GLY A 198 13.07 -18.32 14.10
CA GLY A 198 12.18 -17.44 13.30
C GLY A 198 12.87 -16.15 12.83
N VAL A 199 14.00 -15.77 13.44
CA VAL A 199 14.83 -14.64 12.97
C VAL A 199 15.74 -14.99 11.77
N LYS A 200 15.69 -16.23 11.28
CA LYS A 200 16.54 -16.73 10.19
C LYS A 200 15.72 -17.01 8.94
N ALA A 201 16.36 -17.01 7.77
CA ALA A 201 15.69 -17.40 6.52
C ALA A 201 15.58 -18.92 6.42
N ARG A 202 14.37 -19.42 6.14
CA ARG A 202 14.16 -20.85 5.93
C ARG A 202 14.56 -21.25 4.49
N VAL A 203 15.53 -22.15 4.36
CA VAL A 203 16.17 -22.49 3.06
C VAL A 203 15.81 -23.88 2.52
N ASN A 204 14.74 -24.49 3.03
CA ASN A 204 14.26 -25.81 2.61
C ASN A 204 12.74 -25.85 2.36
N THR A 205 12.14 -24.69 2.08
CA THR A 205 10.72 -24.59 1.75
C THR A 205 10.51 -25.01 0.30
N LEU A 206 9.88 -26.16 0.11
CA LEU A 206 9.55 -26.69 -1.22
C LEU A 206 8.26 -26.04 -1.76
N THR A 207 8.20 -25.83 -3.06
CA THR A 207 7.04 -25.26 -3.77
C THR A 207 6.37 -26.32 -4.63
N ASN A 208 5.04 -26.24 -4.77
CA ASN A 208 4.31 -27.15 -5.65
C ASN A 208 4.60 -26.79 -7.12
N GLU A 209 4.80 -27.80 -7.98
CA GLU A 209 4.74 -27.59 -9.43
C GLU A 209 3.29 -27.23 -9.76
N ARG A 210 3.04 -25.96 -10.09
CA ARG A 210 1.69 -25.54 -10.47
C ARG A 210 1.48 -25.92 -11.93
N ASP A 211 0.43 -26.68 -12.23
CA ASP A 211 -0.23 -26.56 -13.54
C ASP A 211 -0.68 -25.10 -13.64
N ARG A 212 0.16 -24.21 -14.19
CA ARG A 212 0.01 -22.74 -14.10
C ARG A 212 -1.21 -22.28 -14.89
N THR A 213 -2.40 -22.46 -14.30
CA THR A 213 -3.65 -21.93 -14.81
C THR A 213 -3.54 -20.40 -14.91
N THR A 214 -4.44 -19.77 -15.68
CA THR A 214 -4.46 -18.30 -15.76
C THR A 214 -4.63 -17.66 -14.37
N GLY A 215 -5.46 -18.23 -13.49
CA GLY A 215 -5.66 -17.70 -12.13
C GLY A 215 -4.40 -17.79 -11.28
N ASP A 216 -3.67 -18.91 -11.36
CA ASP A 216 -2.41 -19.07 -10.63
C ASP A 216 -1.35 -18.08 -11.10
N LYS A 217 -1.24 -17.86 -12.41
CA LYS A 217 -0.30 -16.88 -12.98
C LYS A 217 -0.62 -15.44 -12.58
N LEU A 218 -1.91 -15.08 -12.50
CA LEU A 218 -2.36 -13.75 -12.06
C LEU A 218 -2.13 -13.49 -10.56
N ALA A 219 -1.93 -14.54 -9.76
CA ALA A 219 -1.70 -14.45 -8.32
C ALA A 219 -0.21 -14.50 -7.93
N GLN A 220 0.72 -14.72 -8.87
CA GLN A 220 2.15 -14.91 -8.55
C GLN A 220 2.81 -13.69 -7.90
N LEU A 221 2.41 -12.48 -8.30
CA LEU A 221 3.02 -11.24 -7.80
C LEU A 221 2.34 -10.71 -6.51
N GLY A 222 1.37 -11.42 -5.94
CA GLY A 222 0.60 -10.91 -4.79
C GLY A 222 1.17 -11.22 -3.41
N SER A 223 2.01 -12.24 -3.27
CA SER A 223 2.77 -12.50 -2.04
C SER A 223 4.00 -13.37 -2.32
N GLY A 224 5.03 -13.29 -1.47
CA GLY A 224 6.21 -14.16 -1.57
C GLY A 224 5.87 -15.64 -1.41
N VAL A 225 6.65 -16.52 -2.05
CA VAL A 225 6.38 -17.97 -2.09
C VAL A 225 7.37 -18.74 -1.21
N ARG A 226 8.64 -18.34 -1.18
CA ARG A 226 9.67 -18.88 -0.29
C ARG A 226 10.81 -17.88 -0.10
N PRO A 227 11.59 -17.94 0.98
CA PRO A 227 12.85 -17.20 1.05
C PRO A 227 13.78 -17.66 -0.08
N SER A 228 14.34 -16.70 -0.81
CA SER A 228 15.20 -16.98 -1.97
C SER A 228 16.63 -17.25 -1.50
N ALA A 229 16.92 -18.52 -1.21
CA ALA A 229 18.23 -18.99 -0.76
C ALA A 229 19.35 -18.65 -1.74
N GLU A 230 19.05 -18.56 -3.03
CA GLU A 230 19.98 -18.15 -4.09
C GLU A 230 20.49 -16.70 -3.95
N PHE A 231 19.88 -15.86 -3.11
CA PHE A 231 20.37 -14.52 -2.77
C PHE A 231 21.30 -14.51 -1.54
N ILE A 232 21.59 -15.69 -0.97
CA ILE A 232 22.50 -15.84 0.16
C ILE A 232 23.86 -16.24 -0.38
N GLU A 233 24.89 -15.45 -0.03
CA GLU A 233 26.27 -15.72 -0.41
C GLU A 233 26.68 -17.16 -0.03
N GLY A 234 27.19 -17.89 -1.01
CA GLY A 234 27.55 -19.30 -0.92
C GLY A 234 26.44 -20.25 -1.35
N LEU A 235 25.20 -19.81 -1.61
CA LEU A 235 24.06 -20.66 -2.03
C LEU A 235 23.49 -20.28 -3.41
N GLU A 236 24.20 -19.46 -4.20
CA GLU A 236 23.71 -18.82 -5.44
C GLU A 236 23.29 -19.82 -6.53
N ASN A 237 23.85 -21.02 -6.47
CA ASN A 237 23.58 -22.10 -7.42
C ASN A 237 22.36 -22.95 -7.03
N ILE A 238 21.77 -22.78 -5.83
CA ILE A 238 20.51 -23.44 -5.45
C ILE A 238 19.34 -22.64 -6.02
N ARG A 239 19.12 -22.77 -7.32
CA ARG A 239 18.10 -22.01 -8.05
C ARG A 239 16.68 -22.45 -7.69
N SER A 240 15.71 -21.63 -8.08
CA SER A 240 14.29 -21.88 -7.83
C SER A 240 13.76 -23.23 -8.25
N GLU A 241 14.21 -23.74 -9.39
CA GLU A 241 13.77 -25.03 -9.94
C GLU A 241 14.14 -26.19 -8.99
N THR A 242 15.20 -26.02 -8.18
CA THR A 242 15.62 -27.00 -7.16
C THR A 242 14.57 -27.19 -6.06
N PHE A 243 13.72 -26.20 -5.83
CA PHE A 243 12.71 -26.20 -4.76
C PHE A 243 11.36 -26.74 -5.21
N GLU A 244 11.14 -26.93 -6.52
CA GLU A 244 9.92 -27.54 -7.05
C GLU A 244 9.87 -29.01 -6.61
N LYS A 245 8.77 -29.42 -5.96
CA LYS A 245 8.63 -30.75 -5.33
C LYS A 245 8.92 -31.93 -6.27
N ASP A 246 8.66 -31.77 -7.56
CA ASP A 246 8.84 -32.83 -8.57
C ASP A 246 10.23 -32.79 -9.26
N SER A 247 11.09 -31.83 -8.92
CA SER A 247 12.47 -31.76 -9.46
C SER A 247 13.38 -32.88 -8.91
N GLU A 248 14.39 -33.28 -9.69
CA GLU A 248 15.34 -34.34 -9.28
C GLU A 248 16.15 -33.95 -8.02
N ASP A 249 16.38 -32.66 -7.80
CA ASP A 249 17.21 -32.14 -6.71
C ASP A 249 16.42 -31.81 -5.43
N SER A 250 15.08 -31.68 -5.50
CA SER A 250 14.23 -31.38 -4.34
C SER A 250 14.36 -32.42 -3.23
N GLU A 251 14.60 -33.69 -3.58
CA GLU A 251 14.81 -34.77 -2.62
C GLU A 251 16.01 -34.52 -1.70
N VAL A 252 17.05 -33.85 -2.20
CA VAL A 252 18.26 -33.54 -1.42
C VAL A 252 17.93 -32.50 -0.36
N LEU A 253 17.17 -31.46 -0.73
CA LEU A 253 16.69 -30.43 0.18
C LEU A 253 15.69 -31.00 1.19
N ALA A 254 14.76 -31.86 0.74
CA ALA A 254 13.77 -32.52 1.58
C ALA A 254 14.42 -33.40 2.67
N LYS A 255 15.57 -34.03 2.38
CA LYS A 255 16.34 -34.87 3.32
C LYS A 255 17.24 -34.06 4.26
N SER A 256 17.31 -32.73 4.09
CA SER A 256 18.07 -31.82 4.94
C SER A 256 17.34 -31.56 6.26
N VAL A 257 17.41 -32.53 7.16
CA VAL A 257 16.79 -32.50 8.50
C VAL A 257 17.78 -32.17 9.63
N THR A 258 19.05 -31.94 9.31
CA THR A 258 20.07 -31.47 10.26
C THR A 258 21.00 -30.50 9.54
N THR A 259 21.69 -29.64 10.28
CA THR A 259 22.71 -28.73 9.73
C THR A 259 23.75 -29.50 8.91
N ARG A 260 24.20 -30.66 9.41
CA ARG A 260 25.17 -31.52 8.72
C ARG A 260 24.64 -32.09 7.40
N ASN A 261 23.36 -32.46 7.35
CA ASN A 261 22.74 -32.90 6.09
C ASN A 261 22.64 -31.74 5.10
N PHE A 262 22.35 -30.53 5.61
CA PHE A 262 22.32 -29.34 4.77
C PHE A 262 23.71 -28.94 4.26
N GLU A 263 24.78 -29.06 5.06
CA GLU A 263 26.16 -28.85 4.58
C GLU A 263 26.46 -29.73 3.36
N LEU A 264 26.07 -31.01 3.41
CA LEU A 264 26.22 -31.94 2.28
C LEU A 264 25.31 -31.56 1.09
N ALA A 265 24.11 -31.04 1.36
CA ALA A 265 23.21 -30.56 0.33
C ALA A 265 23.76 -29.31 -0.36
N ALA A 266 24.29 -28.35 0.41
CA ALA A 266 24.92 -27.13 -0.09
C ALA A 266 26.19 -27.45 -0.91
N GLU A 267 27.02 -28.38 -0.46
CA GLU A 267 28.17 -28.86 -1.24
C GLU A 267 27.74 -29.48 -2.57
N LYS A 268 26.70 -30.33 -2.54
CA LYS A 268 26.19 -31.00 -3.75
C LYS A 268 25.51 -30.04 -4.73
N LEU A 269 24.63 -29.17 -4.22
CA LEU A 269 23.73 -28.35 -5.03
C LEU A 269 24.33 -26.99 -5.36
N ALA A 270 25.02 -26.37 -4.41
CA ALA A 270 25.62 -25.05 -4.60
C ALA A 270 27.13 -25.07 -4.88
N GLY A 271 27.83 -26.15 -4.53
CA GLY A 271 29.29 -26.19 -4.54
C GLY A 271 29.92 -25.45 -3.34
N THR A 272 29.13 -25.16 -2.30
CA THR A 272 29.57 -24.51 -1.06
C THR A 272 30.42 -25.46 -0.23
N ASP A 273 31.59 -25.02 0.23
CA ASP A 273 32.35 -25.83 1.18
C ASP A 273 31.67 -25.86 2.57
N SER A 274 31.97 -26.90 3.35
CA SER A 274 31.36 -27.12 4.68
C SER A 274 31.65 -25.98 5.67
N ASP A 275 32.79 -25.29 5.57
CA ASP A 275 33.13 -24.21 6.51
C ASP A 275 32.26 -22.97 6.23
N THR A 276 32.12 -22.61 4.96
CA THR A 276 31.22 -21.55 4.51
C THR A 276 29.76 -21.85 4.89
N ALA A 277 29.29 -23.10 4.68
CA ALA A 277 27.94 -23.50 5.03
C ALA A 277 27.66 -23.43 6.55
N LYS A 278 28.64 -23.80 7.39
CA LYS A 278 28.55 -23.65 8.86
C LYS A 278 28.50 -22.19 9.29
N GLY A 279 29.21 -21.30 8.58
CA GLY A 279 29.20 -19.86 8.81
C GLY A 279 27.82 -19.22 8.70
N LEU A 280 26.88 -19.86 7.99
CA LEU A 280 25.51 -19.36 7.79
C LEU A 280 24.54 -19.71 8.92
N MET A 281 24.95 -20.48 9.95
CA MET A 281 24.02 -21.04 10.94
C MET A 281 23.21 -20.02 11.76
N HIS A 282 23.68 -18.77 11.84
CA HIS A 282 22.96 -17.65 12.48
C HIS A 282 22.01 -16.90 11.54
N ASP A 283 22.05 -17.21 10.25
CA ASP A 283 21.32 -16.51 9.18
C ASP A 283 20.27 -17.40 8.50
N ILE A 284 20.52 -18.72 8.43
CA ILE A 284 19.62 -19.69 7.80
C ILE A 284 19.07 -20.71 8.81
N THR A 285 17.90 -21.24 8.50
CA THR A 285 17.30 -22.34 9.24
C THR A 285 16.67 -23.39 8.33
N LEU A 286 16.58 -24.61 8.86
CA LEU A 286 15.81 -25.71 8.28
C LEU A 286 14.46 -25.88 8.98
N PHE A 287 14.26 -25.15 10.07
CA PHE A 287 13.13 -25.27 10.97
C PHE A 287 12.58 -23.88 11.28
N SER A 288 11.50 -23.50 10.61
CA SER A 288 10.68 -22.36 11.03
C SER A 288 9.23 -22.66 10.70
N LYS A 289 8.39 -22.78 11.74
CA LYS A 289 6.94 -22.82 11.63
C LYS A 289 6.34 -21.84 12.62
N GLY A 290 5.43 -20.99 12.16
CA GLY A 290 4.69 -20.03 12.97
C GLY A 290 3.25 -20.44 13.21
N VAL A 291 2.75 -20.12 14.40
CA VAL A 291 1.32 -20.12 14.72
C VAL A 291 0.76 -18.76 14.33
N LEU A 292 -0.42 -18.76 13.71
CA LEU A 292 -1.13 -17.54 13.32
C LEU A 292 -1.80 -16.88 14.55
N SER A 293 -1.00 -16.48 15.54
CA SER A 293 -1.48 -15.82 16.77
C SER A 293 -1.49 -14.29 16.65
N ASN A 294 -2.50 -13.66 17.24
CA ASN A 294 -2.54 -12.23 17.46
C ASN A 294 -1.58 -11.88 18.60
N THR A 295 -0.46 -11.24 18.29
CA THR A 295 0.59 -10.98 19.28
C THR A 295 0.22 -9.81 20.19
N ALA A 296 -0.55 -8.83 19.72
CA ALA A 296 -0.98 -7.69 20.53
C ALA A 296 -2.03 -8.07 21.58
N HIS A 297 -3.11 -8.73 21.18
CA HIS A 297 -4.27 -9.00 22.03
C HIS A 297 -4.43 -10.47 22.44
N GLY A 298 -3.65 -11.38 21.85
CA GLY A 298 -3.74 -12.82 22.08
C GLY A 298 -4.86 -13.51 21.29
N GLY A 299 -4.85 -14.84 21.28
CA GLY A 299 -5.75 -15.65 20.45
C GLY A 299 -5.19 -15.89 19.05
N LEU A 300 -5.96 -16.58 18.21
CA LEU A 300 -5.63 -16.78 16.80
C LEU A 300 -6.09 -15.57 15.97
N ARG A 301 -5.40 -15.34 14.84
CA ARG A 301 -5.78 -14.33 13.86
C ARG A 301 -7.04 -14.77 13.11
N THR A 302 -7.80 -13.78 12.66
CA THR A 302 -8.98 -13.95 11.81
C THR A 302 -8.57 -14.03 10.34
N ASP A 303 -9.14 -14.96 9.61
CA ASP A 303 -8.90 -15.12 8.18
C ASP A 303 -9.77 -14.18 7.35
N PHE A 304 -9.16 -13.24 6.62
CA PHE A 304 -9.88 -12.28 5.80
C PHE A 304 -10.46 -12.93 4.53
N SER A 305 -9.84 -13.98 4.01
CA SER A 305 -10.30 -14.65 2.78
C SER A 305 -11.67 -15.29 2.97
N LEU A 306 -11.86 -16.02 4.07
CA LEU A 306 -13.12 -16.64 4.46
C LEU A 306 -14.10 -15.63 5.03
N PHE A 307 -13.63 -14.55 5.65
CA PHE A 307 -14.49 -13.43 6.03
C PHE A 307 -15.20 -12.86 4.79
N ALA A 308 -14.43 -12.55 3.74
CA ALA A 308 -14.96 -12.03 2.48
C ALA A 308 -15.74 -13.08 1.66
N ALA A 309 -15.47 -14.37 1.84
CA ALA A 309 -16.19 -15.44 1.14
C ALA A 309 -17.63 -15.66 1.64
N GLN A 310 -18.01 -15.07 2.77
CA GLN A 310 -19.37 -15.15 3.29
C GLN A 310 -20.36 -14.44 2.34
N PRO A 311 -21.63 -14.88 2.28
CA PRO A 311 -22.63 -14.21 1.46
C PRO A 311 -22.96 -12.81 1.94
N ASN A 312 -22.91 -12.58 3.26
CA ASN A 312 -23.14 -11.30 3.92
C ASN A 312 -22.04 -11.04 4.96
N ILE A 313 -21.84 -9.78 5.31
CA ILE A 313 -20.92 -9.39 6.38
C ILE A 313 -21.41 -9.98 7.71
N PRO A 314 -20.55 -10.66 8.48
CA PRO A 314 -20.91 -11.18 9.79
C PRO A 314 -21.42 -10.07 10.73
N SER A 315 -22.45 -10.38 11.52
CA SER A 315 -23.21 -9.41 12.32
C SER A 315 -22.37 -8.63 13.34
N ILE A 316 -21.24 -9.18 13.80
CA ILE A 316 -20.30 -8.46 14.69
C ILE A 316 -19.62 -7.27 14.00
N TYR A 317 -19.45 -7.33 12.68
CA TYR A 317 -18.88 -6.27 11.84
C TYR A 317 -19.94 -5.42 11.13
N SER A 318 -21.23 -5.71 11.37
CA SER A 318 -22.40 -4.97 10.88
C SER A 318 -23.62 -5.26 11.78
N PRO A 319 -23.72 -4.68 12.99
CA PRO A 319 -24.85 -4.91 13.87
C PRO A 319 -26.09 -4.24 13.26
N VAL A 320 -27.00 -5.05 12.73
CA VAL A 320 -28.25 -4.59 12.13
C VAL A 320 -29.16 -4.04 13.23
N ASN A 321 -29.13 -2.73 13.46
CA ASN A 321 -30.21 -2.05 14.18
C ASN A 321 -31.20 -1.49 13.13
N GLU A 322 -32.32 -2.19 12.94
CA GLU A 322 -33.39 -1.83 11.98
C GLU A 322 -33.99 -0.44 12.21
N GLU A 323 -33.75 0.18 13.37
CA GLU A 323 -34.31 1.50 13.74
C GLU A 323 -33.40 2.70 13.35
N TYR A 324 -32.12 2.46 12.98
CA TYR A 324 -31.12 3.51 12.66
C TYR A 324 -30.29 3.21 11.40
N ALA A 325 -30.85 2.48 10.43
CA ALA A 325 -30.18 2.02 9.22
C ALA A 325 -29.78 3.11 8.19
N SER A 326 -29.43 4.34 8.61
CA SER A 326 -29.01 5.40 7.68
C SER A 326 -27.77 6.21 8.08
N LEU A 327 -27.11 5.91 9.22
CA LEU A 327 -25.85 6.58 9.61
C LEU A 327 -24.84 5.67 10.35
N ASP A 328 -25.26 4.50 10.82
CA ASP A 328 -24.51 3.65 11.77
C ASP A 328 -24.15 2.24 11.24
N GLY A 329 -23.83 2.09 9.95
CA GLY A 329 -23.08 0.91 9.49
C GLY A 329 -21.72 0.88 10.20
N SER A 330 -21.42 -0.16 10.98
CA SER A 330 -20.24 -0.20 11.85
C SER A 330 -18.95 0.06 11.09
N ASN A 331 -18.27 1.12 11.49
CA ASN A 331 -17.02 1.53 10.87
C ASN A 331 -15.86 0.69 11.41
N VAL A 332 -14.80 0.54 10.63
CA VAL A 332 -13.63 -0.28 10.98
C VAL A 332 -13.03 0.13 12.33
N TYR A 333 -12.82 1.43 12.57
CA TYR A 333 -12.19 1.91 13.81
C TYR A 333 -13.08 1.76 15.05
N GLU A 334 -14.40 1.76 14.88
CA GLU A 334 -15.30 1.53 16.00
C GLU A 334 -15.28 0.06 16.41
N THR A 335 -15.44 -0.84 15.43
CA THR A 335 -15.46 -2.29 15.69
C THR A 335 -14.13 -2.81 16.22
N LEU A 336 -13.00 -2.33 15.70
CA LEU A 336 -11.68 -2.88 16.02
C LEU A 336 -10.89 -2.09 17.05
N LEU A 337 -11.09 -0.75 17.12
CA LEU A 337 -10.31 0.13 18.00
C LEU A 337 -11.16 0.80 19.08
N GLY A 338 -12.49 0.57 19.09
CA GLY A 338 -13.39 1.15 20.09
C GLY A 338 -13.58 2.67 20.00
N MET A 339 -13.15 3.31 18.91
CA MET A 339 -13.29 4.76 18.71
C MET A 339 -14.76 5.15 18.47
N SER A 340 -15.26 6.21 19.12
CA SER A 340 -16.70 6.54 19.13
C SER A 340 -17.02 8.03 18.88
N GLY A 341 -18.27 8.34 18.55
CA GLY A 341 -18.77 9.72 18.45
C GLY A 341 -18.12 10.56 17.33
N SER A 342 -17.60 11.75 17.66
CA SER A 342 -16.96 12.67 16.69
C SER A 342 -15.56 12.24 16.25
N GLU A 343 -15.02 11.16 16.84
CA GLU A 343 -13.68 10.63 16.55
C GLU A 343 -13.65 9.71 15.32
N ARG A 344 -14.79 9.49 14.64
CA ARG A 344 -14.92 8.56 13.50
C ARG A 344 -15.41 9.20 12.20
N SER A 345 -15.37 10.53 12.06
CA SER A 345 -15.99 11.24 10.91
C SER A 345 -15.58 10.69 9.55
N SER A 346 -14.30 10.32 9.36
CA SER A 346 -13.77 9.73 8.12
C SER A 346 -13.52 8.22 8.21
N SER A 347 -14.02 7.52 9.24
CA SER A 347 -13.69 6.11 9.48
C SER A 347 -14.18 5.19 8.35
N PRO A 348 -13.31 4.33 7.78
CA PRO A 348 -13.65 3.43 6.68
C PRO A 348 -14.82 2.49 7.03
N ARG A 349 -15.59 2.08 6.01
CA ARG A 349 -16.73 1.17 6.16
C ARG A 349 -16.35 -0.28 5.87
N TRP A 350 -16.90 -1.21 6.65
CA TRP A 350 -16.69 -2.65 6.42
C TRP A 350 -17.23 -3.12 5.07
N ASN A 351 -18.40 -2.63 4.63
CA ASN A 351 -18.98 -3.06 3.36
C ASN A 351 -18.06 -2.73 2.18
N ALA A 352 -17.48 -1.53 2.13
CA ALA A 352 -16.54 -1.17 1.06
C ALA A 352 -15.33 -2.13 0.98
N LEU A 353 -14.76 -2.55 2.11
CA LEU A 353 -13.65 -3.51 2.14
C LEU A 353 -14.09 -4.93 1.75
N PHE A 354 -15.26 -5.34 2.23
CA PHE A 354 -15.87 -6.64 1.95
C PHE A 354 -16.22 -6.80 0.47
N ASP A 355 -16.93 -5.81 -0.11
CA ASP A 355 -17.30 -5.78 -1.52
C ASP A 355 -16.07 -5.75 -2.43
N PHE A 356 -15.05 -4.98 -2.05
CA PHE A 356 -13.80 -4.92 -2.79
C PHE A 356 -13.09 -6.28 -2.84
N ALA A 357 -13.02 -6.99 -1.71
CA ALA A 357 -12.39 -8.31 -1.66
C ALA A 357 -13.13 -9.36 -2.52
N ARG A 358 -14.45 -9.19 -2.73
CA ARG A 358 -15.29 -10.05 -3.58
C ARG A 358 -15.37 -9.63 -5.04
N LEU A 359 -14.78 -8.50 -5.41
CA LEU A 359 -14.96 -7.92 -6.74
C LEU A 359 -14.51 -8.87 -7.87
N HIS A 360 -13.52 -9.73 -7.61
CA HIS A 360 -13.07 -10.74 -8.57
C HIS A 360 -14.16 -11.76 -8.96
N GLU A 361 -15.12 -12.02 -8.08
CA GLU A 361 -16.17 -13.03 -8.24
C GLU A 361 -17.42 -12.39 -8.85
N ASP A 362 -17.87 -11.29 -8.25
CA ASP A 362 -19.18 -10.72 -8.53
C ASP A 362 -19.14 -9.47 -9.43
N GLY A 363 -18.00 -8.79 -9.53
CA GLY A 363 -17.90 -7.46 -10.16
C GLY A 363 -17.06 -7.37 -11.43
N ILE A 364 -16.27 -8.40 -11.74
CA ILE A 364 -15.40 -8.44 -12.92
C ILE A 364 -16.02 -9.27 -14.03
N THR A 365 -15.83 -8.81 -15.26
CA THR A 365 -16.19 -9.51 -16.49
C THR A 365 -15.01 -9.57 -17.46
N LYS A 366 -15.21 -10.21 -18.62
CA LYS A 366 -14.21 -10.29 -19.70
C LYS A 366 -14.69 -9.51 -20.91
N ASP A 367 -13.81 -8.68 -21.46
CA ASP A 367 -13.92 -8.22 -22.85
C ASP A 367 -12.65 -8.65 -23.59
N ASN A 368 -12.77 -9.41 -24.69
CA ASN A 368 -11.63 -10.00 -25.41
C ASN A 368 -10.56 -10.66 -24.51
N ASN A 369 -11.01 -11.33 -23.45
CA ASN A 369 -10.18 -12.00 -22.44
C ASN A 369 -9.33 -11.07 -21.54
N VAL A 370 -9.55 -9.75 -21.56
CA VAL A 370 -8.99 -8.81 -20.56
C VAL A 370 -10.03 -8.42 -19.50
N PRO A 371 -9.61 -8.05 -18.28
CA PRO A 371 -10.53 -7.67 -17.21
C PRO A 371 -11.28 -6.36 -17.50
N LEU A 372 -12.60 -6.39 -17.31
CA LEU A 372 -13.50 -5.25 -17.41
C LEU A 372 -14.38 -5.13 -16.18
N VAL A 373 -14.48 -3.93 -15.62
CA VAL A 373 -15.39 -3.61 -14.51
C VAL A 373 -16.41 -2.57 -14.94
N SER A 374 -17.68 -2.85 -14.71
CA SER A 374 -18.73 -1.85 -14.84
C SER A 374 -18.78 -0.99 -13.58
N THR A 375 -18.93 0.32 -13.74
CA THR A 375 -18.95 1.26 -12.61
C THR A 375 -20.06 0.95 -11.59
N THR A 376 -19.76 1.13 -10.31
CA THR A 376 -20.66 0.83 -9.18
C THR A 376 -20.72 2.02 -8.21
N SER A 377 -21.87 2.18 -7.55
CA SER A 377 -22.04 3.07 -6.42
C SER A 377 -23.15 2.55 -5.51
N PRO A 378 -23.12 2.82 -4.20
CA PRO A 378 -24.17 2.38 -3.28
C PRO A 378 -25.55 2.90 -3.70
N ARG A 379 -26.60 2.11 -3.44
CA ARG A 379 -27.96 2.48 -3.85
C ARG A 379 -28.46 3.67 -3.03
N GLY A 380 -28.81 4.76 -3.71
CA GLY A 380 -29.31 5.98 -3.05
C GLY A 380 -28.19 6.90 -2.55
N TRP A 381 -26.94 6.46 -2.55
CA TRP A 381 -25.80 7.32 -2.30
C TRP A 381 -25.57 8.27 -3.48
N GLN A 382 -25.23 9.52 -3.17
CA GLN A 382 -24.84 10.55 -4.12
C GLN A 382 -23.69 11.36 -3.54
N ALA A 383 -22.76 11.80 -4.39
CA ALA A 383 -21.64 12.65 -3.98
C ALA A 383 -22.09 14.07 -3.59
N ALA A 384 -23.21 14.54 -4.14
CA ALA A 384 -23.86 15.77 -3.72
C ALA A 384 -25.38 15.68 -3.93
N GLU A 385 -26.15 16.23 -2.99
CA GLU A 385 -27.62 16.28 -3.06
C GLU A 385 -28.10 17.66 -3.50
N GLU A 386 -29.08 17.68 -4.42
CA GLU A 386 -29.75 18.91 -4.87
C GLU A 386 -30.72 19.41 -3.79
N VAL A 387 -30.42 20.55 -3.17
CA VAL A 387 -31.30 21.22 -2.21
C VAL A 387 -31.97 22.42 -2.88
N ARG A 388 -33.31 22.41 -2.95
CA ARG A 388 -34.08 23.52 -3.52
C ARG A 388 -34.39 24.55 -2.44
N SER A 389 -33.96 25.78 -2.66
CA SER A 389 -34.25 26.93 -1.80
C SER A 389 -35.15 27.95 -2.51
N ARG A 390 -35.59 28.98 -1.79
CA ARG A 390 -36.38 30.09 -2.37
C ARG A 390 -35.56 30.99 -3.29
N THR A 391 -34.22 30.92 -3.23
CA THR A 391 -33.28 31.75 -4.00
C THR A 391 -32.64 30.99 -5.16
N GLY A 392 -32.83 29.67 -5.27
CA GLY A 392 -32.30 28.85 -6.36
C GLY A 392 -32.10 27.38 -5.95
N THR A 393 -31.43 26.63 -6.81
CA THR A 393 -30.95 25.27 -6.51
C THR A 393 -29.53 25.36 -5.97
N THR A 394 -29.29 24.83 -4.77
CA THR A 394 -27.97 24.66 -4.15
C THR A 394 -27.63 23.18 -4.05
N TYR A 395 -26.36 22.83 -3.87
CA TYR A 395 -25.95 21.45 -3.61
C TYR A 395 -25.31 21.35 -2.23
N VAL A 396 -25.54 20.23 -1.56
CA VAL A 396 -24.85 19.86 -0.32
C VAL A 396 -23.99 18.63 -0.63
N LEU A 397 -22.68 18.76 -0.46
CA LEU A 397 -21.76 17.64 -0.69
C LEU A 397 -21.92 16.61 0.43
N ASN A 398 -21.84 15.34 0.04
CA ASN A 398 -21.80 14.25 1.00
C ASN A 398 -20.41 14.19 1.63
N GLU A 399 -20.34 14.36 2.95
CA GLU A 399 -19.07 14.35 3.67
C GLU A 399 -18.64 12.96 4.11
N ALA A 400 -19.61 12.11 4.43
CA ALA A 400 -19.37 10.80 5.00
C ALA A 400 -18.74 9.85 3.96
N PRO A 401 -17.87 8.92 4.40
CA PRO A 401 -17.46 7.80 3.56
C PRO A 401 -18.71 7.04 3.05
N PRO A 402 -18.76 6.66 1.77
CA PRO A 402 -19.84 5.82 1.24
C PRO A 402 -19.90 4.50 1.99
N GLU A 403 -21.11 3.96 2.16
CA GLU A 403 -21.34 2.69 2.86
C GLU A 403 -20.65 1.53 2.12
N ASP A 404 -20.89 1.44 0.81
CA ASP A 404 -20.35 0.40 -0.07
C ASP A 404 -19.30 0.96 -1.05
N LEU A 405 -18.72 0.08 -1.87
CA LEU A 405 -17.68 0.43 -2.84
C LEU A 405 -18.20 1.41 -3.93
N VAL A 406 -17.41 2.44 -4.24
CA VAL A 406 -17.64 3.35 -5.39
C VAL A 406 -16.53 3.18 -6.40
N LEU A 407 -16.87 2.70 -7.60
CA LEU A 407 -15.95 2.56 -8.73
C LEU A 407 -16.42 3.45 -9.88
N MET A 408 -15.75 4.58 -10.08
CA MET A 408 -16.09 5.59 -11.09
C MET A 408 -14.83 6.22 -11.67
N PRO A 409 -14.85 6.69 -12.93
CA PRO A 409 -13.81 7.59 -13.42
C PRO A 409 -13.83 8.90 -12.60
N THR A 410 -12.69 9.57 -12.53
CA THR A 410 -12.52 10.78 -11.72
C THR A 410 -12.34 12.00 -12.62
N ILE A 411 -12.83 13.15 -12.17
CA ILE A 411 -12.60 14.41 -12.88
C ILE A 411 -11.18 14.88 -12.55
N ALA A 412 -10.27 14.70 -13.50
CA ALA A 412 -8.88 15.10 -13.38
C ALA A 412 -8.69 16.60 -13.62
N LYS A 413 -9.40 17.16 -14.60
CA LYS A 413 -9.27 18.58 -14.95
C LYS A 413 -10.53 19.09 -15.64
N VAL A 414 -10.95 20.29 -15.28
CA VAL A 414 -11.97 21.08 -15.96
C VAL A 414 -11.32 22.39 -16.37
N GLN A 415 -11.44 22.76 -17.64
CA GLN A 415 -10.99 24.05 -18.17
C GLN A 415 -12.16 24.73 -18.85
N MET A 416 -12.50 25.94 -18.41
CA MET A 416 -13.49 26.81 -19.05
C MET A 416 -12.77 27.86 -19.87
N ILE A 417 -12.84 27.74 -21.19
CA ILE A 417 -12.19 28.66 -22.13
C ILE A 417 -13.19 29.75 -22.51
N PHE A 418 -12.80 31.01 -22.33
CA PHE A 418 -13.59 32.18 -22.71
C PHE A 418 -12.98 32.82 -23.95
N SER A 419 -13.79 33.00 -25.01
CA SER A 419 -13.34 33.54 -26.29
C SER A 419 -14.26 34.65 -26.79
N LEU A 420 -13.69 35.68 -27.41
CA LEU A 420 -14.45 36.74 -28.08
C LEU A 420 -14.59 36.45 -29.58
N VAL A 421 -15.78 36.75 -30.12
CA VAL A 421 -16.04 36.69 -31.56
C VAL A 421 -17.09 37.73 -31.93
N GLY A 422 -16.91 38.40 -33.06
CA GLY A 422 -17.87 39.34 -33.64
C GLY A 422 -18.72 38.66 -34.70
N ARG A 423 -20.04 38.92 -34.71
CA ARG A 423 -20.99 38.39 -35.72
C ARG A 423 -21.77 39.50 -36.40
N ASP A 424 -22.26 39.24 -37.60
CA ASP A 424 -23.06 40.19 -38.38
C ASP A 424 -24.51 40.31 -37.90
N LEU A 425 -24.93 41.54 -37.56
CA LEU A 425 -26.30 41.85 -37.12
C LEU A 425 -27.32 41.80 -38.27
N PHE A 426 -26.87 42.01 -39.51
CA PHE A 426 -27.69 42.16 -40.72
C PHE A 426 -27.21 41.21 -41.82
N ARG A 427 -28.14 40.63 -42.58
CA ARG A 427 -27.88 39.64 -43.65
C ARG A 427 -27.27 40.28 -44.91
N GLN A 428 -26.08 40.84 -44.76
CA GLN A 428 -25.34 41.51 -45.82
C GLN A 428 -24.42 40.54 -46.60
N PRO A 429 -24.07 40.83 -47.86
CA PRO A 429 -23.09 40.07 -48.61
C PRO A 429 -21.70 40.12 -47.96
N ARG A 430 -20.88 39.06 -48.09
CA ARG A 430 -19.47 39.10 -47.70
C ARG A 430 -18.72 40.10 -48.59
N TYR A 431 -17.99 41.05 -48.00
CA TYR A 431 -17.19 42.03 -48.75
C TYR A 431 -15.69 41.81 -48.56
N ALA A 432 -14.90 42.19 -49.56
CA ALA A 432 -13.44 42.26 -49.44
C ALA A 432 -13.04 43.38 -48.47
N ALA A 433 -11.93 43.21 -47.75
CA ALA A 433 -11.45 44.06 -46.65
C ALA A 433 -11.32 45.58 -46.92
N ASN A 434 -11.49 46.02 -48.18
CA ASN A 434 -11.32 47.41 -48.64
C ASN A 434 -12.58 48.00 -49.32
N ALA A 435 -13.77 47.40 -49.15
CA ALA A 435 -15.01 47.94 -49.71
C ALA A 435 -15.52 49.18 -48.95
N ALA A 436 -16.13 50.14 -49.66
CA ALA A 436 -16.74 51.32 -49.05
C ALA A 436 -17.87 50.91 -48.07
N PRO A 437 -18.05 51.60 -46.92
CA PRO A 437 -19.03 51.21 -45.91
C PRO A 437 -20.45 51.31 -46.47
N ILE A 438 -21.12 50.16 -46.58
CA ILE A 438 -22.56 50.09 -46.86
C ILE A 438 -23.28 50.20 -45.52
N LYS A 439 -24.38 50.97 -45.46
CA LYS A 439 -25.25 50.98 -44.28
C LYS A 439 -25.92 49.61 -44.16
N ALA A 440 -25.35 48.73 -43.33
CA ALA A 440 -25.85 47.37 -43.14
C ALA A 440 -27.30 47.34 -42.63
N SER A 441 -27.77 48.43 -42.00
CA SER A 441 -29.16 48.68 -41.59
C SER A 441 -30.21 48.58 -42.71
N GLN A 442 -29.79 48.58 -43.98
CA GLN A 442 -30.65 48.42 -45.16
C GLN A 442 -30.98 46.96 -45.50
N TYR A 443 -30.27 45.99 -44.90
CA TYR A 443 -30.49 44.56 -45.13
C TYR A 443 -31.41 43.95 -44.06
N PRO A 444 -32.01 42.76 -44.30
CA PRO A 444 -32.79 42.07 -43.29
C PRO A 444 -31.99 41.81 -42.01
N VAL A 445 -32.63 42.04 -40.87
CA VAL A 445 -32.10 41.72 -39.53
C VAL A 445 -31.86 40.21 -39.41
N MET A 446 -30.72 39.81 -38.83
CA MET A 446 -30.46 38.43 -38.44
C MET A 446 -30.68 38.18 -36.94
N HIS A 447 -30.29 39.11 -36.07
CA HIS A 447 -30.40 38.96 -34.61
C HIS A 447 -31.53 39.85 -34.03
N ASN A 448 -32.80 39.41 -34.11
CA ASN A 448 -33.96 40.17 -33.61
C ASN A 448 -34.17 39.91 -32.10
N PRO A 449 -34.40 40.94 -31.24
CA PRO A 449 -34.57 42.38 -31.53
C PRO A 449 -33.30 43.23 -31.58
N GLN A 450 -32.15 42.72 -31.17
CA GLN A 450 -30.88 43.44 -31.06
C GLN A 450 -30.47 44.27 -32.29
N ALA A 451 -30.50 43.68 -33.49
CA ALA A 451 -30.12 44.37 -34.71
C ALA A 451 -31.02 45.58 -35.01
N ASN A 452 -32.27 45.61 -34.52
CA ASN A 452 -33.13 46.79 -34.65
C ASN A 452 -32.62 47.95 -33.79
N HIS A 453 -31.96 47.68 -32.67
CA HIS A 453 -31.39 48.71 -31.80
C HIS A 453 -30.09 49.31 -32.34
N PHE A 454 -29.35 48.57 -33.15
CA PHE A 454 -28.17 49.09 -33.85
C PHE A 454 -28.49 49.63 -35.25
N LYS A 455 -29.77 49.59 -35.65
CA LYS A 455 -30.23 50.12 -36.93
C LYS A 455 -29.93 51.62 -37.05
N ASP A 456 -29.27 51.98 -38.16
CA ASP A 456 -28.82 53.34 -38.47
C ASP A 456 -27.74 53.89 -37.53
N THR A 457 -26.97 53.01 -36.88
CA THR A 457 -25.75 53.32 -36.12
C THR A 457 -24.50 52.90 -36.91
N ASN A 458 -23.29 53.12 -36.36
CA ASN A 458 -22.03 52.65 -36.96
C ASN A 458 -21.71 51.18 -36.64
N TYR A 459 -22.52 50.53 -35.81
CA TYR A 459 -22.30 49.15 -35.37
C TYR A 459 -23.08 48.19 -36.25
N ASN A 460 -22.35 47.44 -37.08
CA ASN A 460 -22.92 46.47 -38.01
C ASN A 460 -22.75 45.03 -37.52
N TYR A 461 -22.03 44.86 -36.40
CA TYR A 461 -21.68 43.58 -35.82
C TYR A 461 -22.03 43.58 -34.34
N ASP A 462 -22.13 42.39 -33.76
CA ASP A 462 -22.34 42.17 -32.34
C ASP A 462 -21.18 41.38 -31.77
N LEU A 463 -20.76 41.71 -30.56
CA LEU A 463 -19.71 40.97 -29.85
C LEU A 463 -20.35 39.86 -29.02
N HIS A 464 -19.91 38.63 -29.26
CA HIS A 464 -20.33 37.44 -28.52
C HIS A 464 -19.21 36.97 -27.61
N LEU A 465 -19.60 36.28 -26.53
CA LEU A 465 -18.70 35.49 -25.70
C LEU A 465 -18.98 34.01 -25.92
N LEU A 466 -17.99 33.28 -26.40
CA LEU A 466 -17.99 31.82 -26.39
C LEU A 466 -17.41 31.35 -25.05
N TYR A 467 -18.07 30.36 -24.43
CA TYR A 467 -17.54 29.68 -23.26
C TYR A 467 -17.55 28.17 -23.50
N THR A 468 -16.36 27.57 -23.45
CA THR A 468 -16.12 26.17 -23.85
C THR A 468 -15.59 25.37 -22.68
N PRO A 469 -16.40 24.47 -22.08
CA PRO A 469 -15.87 23.53 -21.10
C PRO A 469 -15.04 22.45 -21.78
N VAL A 470 -13.91 22.10 -21.16
CA VAL A 470 -13.10 20.94 -21.49
C VAL A 470 -12.99 20.11 -20.21
N VAL A 471 -13.33 18.82 -20.29
CA VAL A 471 -13.26 17.91 -19.14
C VAL A 471 -12.30 16.79 -19.45
N VAL A 472 -11.33 16.58 -18.57
CA VAL A 472 -10.42 15.45 -18.59
C VAL A 472 -10.86 14.47 -17.53
N LEU A 473 -11.14 13.24 -17.93
CA LEU A 473 -11.42 12.12 -17.04
C LEU A 473 -10.21 11.20 -16.93
N HIS A 474 -10.04 10.61 -15.75
CA HIS A 474 -9.02 9.60 -15.47
C HIS A 474 -9.68 8.31 -14.98
N ASN A 475 -9.24 7.17 -15.51
CA ASN A 475 -9.51 5.86 -14.91
C ASN A 475 -8.39 5.56 -13.90
N PRO A 476 -8.62 5.63 -12.58
CA PRO A 476 -7.57 5.40 -11.58
C PRO A 476 -7.25 3.92 -11.32
N TYR A 477 -7.91 2.99 -12.02
CA TYR A 477 -7.86 1.57 -11.72
C TYR A 477 -7.01 0.75 -12.70
N SER A 478 -6.52 -0.40 -12.24
CA SER A 478 -5.72 -1.34 -13.05
C SER A 478 -6.50 -2.15 -14.09
N VAL A 479 -7.81 -1.91 -14.22
CA VAL A 479 -8.71 -2.61 -15.17
C VAL A 479 -9.47 -1.61 -16.03
N ALA A 480 -9.98 -2.06 -17.17
CA ALA A 480 -10.85 -1.22 -17.99
C ALA A 480 -12.14 -0.92 -17.22
N LEU A 481 -12.63 0.32 -17.33
CA LEU A 481 -13.90 0.74 -16.74
C LEU A 481 -14.96 0.93 -17.81
N GLU A 482 -16.15 0.37 -17.58
CA GLU A 482 -17.35 0.64 -18.39
C GLU A 482 -18.39 1.44 -17.60
N PHE A 483 -18.94 2.48 -18.24
CA PHE A 483 -19.98 3.33 -17.65
C PHE A 483 -20.97 3.85 -18.69
N GLN A 484 -22.10 4.34 -18.19
CA GLN A 484 -23.23 4.79 -19.02
C GLN A 484 -23.73 6.17 -18.61
N ASN A 485 -24.10 6.98 -19.62
CA ASN A 485 -24.78 8.26 -19.47
C ASN A 485 -24.02 9.27 -18.59
N LEU A 486 -22.69 9.37 -18.76
CA LEU A 486 -21.94 10.43 -18.09
C LEU A 486 -22.41 11.80 -18.55
N LYS A 487 -22.74 12.65 -17.58
CA LYS A 487 -23.08 14.05 -17.77
C LYS A 487 -22.37 14.90 -16.75
N VAL A 488 -21.66 15.92 -17.21
CA VAL A 488 -20.97 16.90 -16.35
C VAL A 488 -21.75 18.20 -16.38
N GLU A 489 -22.04 18.77 -15.21
CA GLU A 489 -22.71 20.05 -15.04
C GLU A 489 -21.82 21.04 -14.30
N PHE A 490 -21.89 22.29 -14.74
CA PHE A 490 -21.10 23.40 -14.24
C PHE A 490 -22.02 24.43 -13.60
N HIS A 491 -21.71 24.80 -12.36
CA HIS A 491 -22.52 25.69 -11.55
C HIS A 491 -21.66 26.83 -11.03
N HIS A 492 -22.16 28.07 -11.13
CA HIS A 492 -21.55 29.25 -10.50
C HIS A 492 -20.09 29.48 -10.91
N ILE A 493 -19.82 29.52 -12.21
CA ILE A 493 -18.47 29.74 -12.75
C ILE A 493 -17.95 31.10 -12.28
N PRO A 494 -16.90 31.17 -11.43
CA PRO A 494 -16.43 32.41 -10.84
C PRO A 494 -15.55 33.19 -11.82
N PHE A 495 -16.16 33.72 -12.87
CA PHE A 495 -15.50 34.52 -13.90
C PHE A 495 -16.26 35.82 -14.10
N ALA A 496 -15.55 36.94 -14.19
CA ALA A 496 -16.14 38.21 -14.58
C ALA A 496 -15.28 38.96 -15.59
N LEU A 497 -15.94 39.71 -16.46
CA LEU A 497 -15.34 40.40 -17.59
C LEU A 497 -15.81 41.85 -17.66
N GLN A 498 -14.92 42.76 -18.05
CA GLN A 498 -15.24 44.11 -18.48
C GLN A 498 -14.59 44.35 -19.83
N VAL A 499 -15.41 44.65 -20.83
CA VAL A 499 -14.95 44.95 -22.19
C VAL A 499 -14.73 46.45 -22.33
N PHE A 500 -13.64 46.82 -23.00
CA PHE A 500 -13.29 48.18 -23.33
C PHE A 500 -13.24 48.34 -24.85
N ARG A 501 -13.95 49.36 -25.35
CA ARG A 501 -13.97 49.73 -26.77
C ARG A 501 -13.38 51.12 -26.92
N ASN A 502 -12.34 51.25 -27.74
CA ASN A 502 -11.62 52.51 -27.97
C ASN A 502 -11.16 53.17 -26.66
N GLY A 503 -10.76 52.36 -25.68
CA GLY A 503 -10.33 52.79 -24.34
C GLY A 503 -11.47 53.15 -23.38
N ALA A 504 -12.73 53.17 -23.82
CA ALA A 504 -13.88 53.42 -22.96
C ALA A 504 -14.44 52.08 -22.42
N PRO A 505 -14.69 51.96 -21.11
CA PRO A 505 -15.34 50.78 -20.54
C PRO A 505 -16.78 50.68 -21.07
N GLN A 506 -17.27 49.45 -21.27
CA GLN A 506 -18.64 49.20 -21.72
C GLN A 506 -19.60 48.78 -20.59
N SER A 507 -19.06 48.52 -19.39
CA SER A 507 -19.80 48.38 -18.13
C SER A 507 -19.13 49.23 -17.05
N ARG A 508 -19.84 49.54 -15.95
CA ARG A 508 -19.25 50.32 -14.85
C ARG A 508 -18.12 49.56 -14.14
N ASP A 509 -18.35 48.29 -13.88
CA ASP A 509 -17.45 47.37 -13.17
C ASP A 509 -17.40 46.02 -13.93
N LEU A 510 -16.57 45.09 -13.44
CA LEU A 510 -16.57 43.69 -13.90
C LEU A 510 -17.97 43.07 -13.80
N VAL A 511 -18.38 42.40 -14.88
CA VAL A 511 -19.68 41.75 -15.00
C VAL A 511 -19.51 40.26 -14.72
N PRO A 512 -20.09 39.70 -13.63
CA PRO A 512 -20.08 38.26 -13.39
C PRO A 512 -20.67 37.48 -14.57
N PHE A 513 -20.12 36.30 -14.83
CA PHE A 513 -20.58 35.40 -15.88
C PHE A 513 -22.08 35.09 -15.75
N GLU A 514 -22.57 34.89 -14.52
CA GLU A 514 -23.99 34.60 -14.27
C GLU A 514 -24.90 35.75 -14.70
N THR A 515 -24.41 37.00 -14.69
CA THR A 515 -25.15 38.21 -15.06
C THR A 515 -24.80 38.78 -16.44
N MET A 516 -23.93 38.10 -17.19
CA MET A 516 -23.35 38.60 -18.44
C MET A 516 -24.25 38.36 -19.67
N PHE A 517 -25.53 38.76 -19.61
CA PHE A 517 -26.44 38.73 -20.74
C PHE A 517 -27.56 39.76 -20.59
N ALA A 518 -28.16 40.18 -21.70
CA ALA A 518 -29.20 41.22 -21.68
C ALA A 518 -30.43 40.83 -20.84
N ASP A 519 -31.05 41.85 -20.22
CA ASP A 519 -32.25 41.74 -19.37
C ASP A 519 -32.08 40.94 -18.06
N ASN A 520 -30.84 40.61 -17.65
CA ASN A 520 -30.58 39.93 -16.37
C ASN A 520 -30.35 40.89 -15.17
N ASP A 521 -30.47 42.21 -15.39
CA ASP A 521 -30.19 43.27 -14.41
C ASP A 521 -31.06 43.21 -13.13
N THR A 522 -32.13 42.40 -13.12
CA THR A 522 -33.15 42.41 -12.06
C THR A 522 -33.45 41.06 -11.40
N GLU A 523 -32.94 39.92 -11.90
CA GLU A 523 -33.46 38.59 -11.51
C GLU A 523 -32.47 37.68 -10.78
N GLY A 524 -31.16 37.98 -10.81
CA GLY A 524 -30.15 37.23 -10.02
C GLY A 524 -30.08 35.74 -10.34
N LYS A 525 -30.45 35.34 -11.57
CA LYS A 525 -30.56 33.92 -11.97
C LYS A 525 -29.18 33.30 -12.17
N SER A 526 -28.96 32.12 -11.57
CA SER A 526 -27.74 31.32 -11.74
C SER A 526 -27.67 30.71 -13.15
N LYS A 527 -26.48 30.73 -13.77
CA LYS A 527 -26.20 30.02 -15.04
C LYS A 527 -25.70 28.62 -14.73
N VAL A 528 -26.51 27.63 -15.08
CA VAL A 528 -26.15 26.20 -15.04
C VAL A 528 -26.21 25.65 -16.45
N PHE A 529 -25.17 24.92 -16.83
CA PHE A 529 -25.07 24.26 -18.13
C PHE A 529 -24.27 22.97 -17.98
N GLY A 530 -24.37 22.09 -18.96
CA GLY A 530 -23.70 20.80 -18.89
C GLY A 530 -23.50 20.17 -20.25
N MET A 531 -22.76 19.07 -20.23
CA MET A 531 -22.54 18.25 -21.41
C MET A 531 -22.68 16.77 -21.13
N THR A 532 -23.29 16.06 -22.07
CA THR A 532 -23.38 14.60 -22.07
C THR A 532 -22.20 14.02 -22.85
N LEU A 533 -21.39 13.22 -22.17
CA LEU A 533 -20.20 12.62 -22.77
C LEU A 533 -20.60 11.42 -23.64
N LYS A 534 -20.10 11.38 -24.87
CA LYS A 534 -20.39 10.34 -25.86
C LYS A 534 -19.10 9.87 -26.53
N THR A 535 -19.10 8.61 -26.95
CA THR A 535 -17.99 8.03 -27.74
C THR A 535 -17.82 8.74 -29.08
N ASN A 536 -16.60 8.66 -29.64
CA ASN A 536 -16.31 9.19 -30.96
C ASN A 536 -16.67 8.19 -32.06
N ARG A 537 -17.74 8.45 -32.82
CA ARG A 537 -18.12 7.64 -33.98
C ARG A 537 -17.76 8.36 -35.28
N SER A 538 -16.50 8.20 -35.71
CA SER A 538 -15.98 8.78 -36.96
C SER A 538 -16.18 10.30 -37.05
N GLY A 539 -15.87 11.02 -35.97
CA GLY A 539 -16.00 12.47 -35.88
C GLY A 539 -17.41 12.99 -35.60
N ARG A 540 -18.31 12.13 -35.09
CA ARG A 540 -19.65 12.51 -34.61
C ARG A 540 -20.00 11.84 -33.29
N PRO A 541 -20.91 12.40 -32.46
CA PRO A 541 -21.30 11.79 -31.19
C PRO A 541 -21.90 10.40 -31.40
N GLY A 542 -21.37 9.43 -30.66
CA GLY A 542 -21.77 8.03 -30.70
C GLY A 542 -22.68 7.64 -29.54
N SER A 543 -22.33 6.51 -28.92
CA SER A 543 -23.01 5.94 -27.74
C SER A 543 -22.71 6.73 -26.46
N THR A 544 -23.64 6.71 -25.51
CA THR A 544 -23.43 7.14 -24.11
C THR A 544 -22.84 6.06 -23.22
N ASN A 545 -22.67 4.84 -23.75
CA ASN A 545 -21.86 3.79 -23.14
C ASN A 545 -20.41 4.01 -23.55
N PHE A 546 -19.52 4.00 -22.57
CA PHE A 546 -18.15 4.39 -22.73
C PHE A 546 -17.26 3.43 -21.97
N GLN A 547 -16.08 3.16 -22.53
CA GLN A 547 -15.05 2.36 -21.90
C GLN A 547 -13.76 3.15 -21.85
N MET A 548 -13.08 3.14 -20.71
CA MET A 548 -11.74 3.69 -20.53
C MET A 548 -10.76 2.55 -20.25
N LEU A 549 -9.63 2.52 -20.94
CA LEU A 549 -8.55 1.57 -20.67
C LEU A 549 -8.02 1.74 -19.24
N PRO A 550 -7.37 0.72 -18.67
CA PRO A 550 -6.68 0.83 -17.38
C PRO A 550 -5.78 2.09 -17.33
N GLY A 551 -5.89 2.88 -16.26
CA GLY A 551 -5.07 4.07 -16.07
C GLY A 551 -5.32 5.26 -17.03
N GLU A 552 -6.23 5.14 -18.01
CA GLU A 552 -6.31 6.05 -19.15
C GLU A 552 -6.83 7.45 -18.81
N VAL A 553 -6.31 8.45 -19.52
CA VAL A 553 -6.70 9.86 -19.42
C VAL A 553 -7.34 10.33 -20.74
N ILE A 554 -8.62 10.68 -20.70
CA ILE A 554 -9.38 11.11 -21.90
C ILE A 554 -9.87 12.55 -21.73
N LEU A 555 -9.67 13.35 -22.77
CA LEU A 555 -10.14 14.73 -22.83
C LEU A 555 -11.43 14.80 -23.65
N PHE A 556 -12.44 15.47 -23.13
CA PHE A 556 -13.72 15.71 -23.79
C PHE A 556 -13.90 17.20 -24.06
N SER A 557 -14.37 17.51 -25.27
CA SER A 557 -14.83 18.86 -25.62
C SER A 557 -16.21 18.83 -26.30
N PRO A 558 -16.99 19.92 -26.20
CA PRO A 558 -18.30 20.03 -26.82
C PRO A 558 -18.28 19.73 -28.32
N TYR A 559 -19.30 19.03 -28.78
CA TYR A 559 -19.49 18.79 -30.20
C TYR A 559 -20.57 19.71 -30.75
N LEU A 560 -20.19 20.51 -31.73
CA LEU A 560 -21.10 21.13 -32.67
C LEU A 560 -20.81 20.57 -34.06
N SER A 561 -21.86 20.38 -34.87
CA SER A 561 -21.66 19.93 -36.26
C SER A 561 -20.70 20.88 -36.98
N PRO A 562 -19.62 20.41 -37.62
CA PRO A 562 -18.67 21.26 -38.35
C PRO A 562 -19.33 22.16 -39.40
N ARG A 563 -20.44 21.68 -39.99
CA ARG A 563 -21.21 22.40 -41.01
C ARG A 563 -22.27 23.34 -40.44
N LEU A 564 -22.46 23.33 -39.13
CA LEU A 564 -23.41 24.24 -38.48
C LEU A 564 -22.94 25.67 -38.72
N THR A 565 -23.87 26.54 -39.08
CA THR A 565 -23.64 27.98 -39.14
C THR A 565 -24.53 28.64 -38.10
N TYR A 566 -24.12 29.76 -37.54
CA TYR A 566 -24.92 30.50 -36.56
C TYR A 566 -26.27 30.91 -37.12
N GLN A 567 -26.29 31.32 -38.39
CA GLN A 567 -27.50 31.66 -39.14
C GLN A 567 -28.49 30.49 -39.21
N SER A 568 -28.00 29.27 -39.45
CA SER A 568 -28.84 28.07 -39.51
C SER A 568 -29.36 27.64 -38.13
N ASN A 569 -28.56 27.82 -37.08
CA ASN A 569 -28.94 27.50 -35.71
C ASN A 569 -30.04 28.43 -35.19
N PHE A 570 -29.95 29.72 -35.52
CA PHE A 570 -30.96 30.73 -35.17
C PHE A 570 -32.34 30.37 -35.72
N SER A 571 -32.38 29.95 -36.99
CA SER A 571 -33.62 29.59 -37.68
C SER A 571 -34.26 28.30 -37.15
N GLY A 572 -33.48 27.46 -36.46
CA GLY A 572 -33.88 26.16 -35.92
C GLY A 572 -34.27 26.13 -34.43
N GLY A 573 -34.39 27.29 -33.77
CA GLY A 573 -34.84 27.36 -32.37
C GLY A 573 -33.75 27.57 -31.32
N ARG A 574 -32.56 28.07 -31.69
CA ARG A 574 -31.49 28.51 -30.76
C ARG A 574 -30.98 27.45 -29.78
N GLN A 575 -30.95 26.18 -30.18
CA GLN A 575 -30.65 25.03 -29.30
C GLN A 575 -29.22 24.99 -28.71
N ASN A 576 -28.30 25.86 -29.14
CA ASN A 576 -26.89 25.85 -28.72
C ASN A 576 -26.45 27.20 -28.13
N TRP A 577 -27.40 28.05 -27.76
CA TRP A 577 -27.17 29.43 -27.31
C TRP A 577 -27.63 29.61 -25.86
N ASP A 578 -27.14 30.68 -25.24
CA ASP A 578 -27.55 31.11 -23.91
C ASP A 578 -29.04 31.49 -23.84
N ILE A 579 -29.57 31.41 -22.61
CA ILE A 579 -30.95 31.42 -22.10
C ILE A 579 -31.95 32.32 -22.85
N TYR A 580 -33.18 31.82 -23.04
CA TYR A 580 -34.40 32.63 -23.18
C TYR A 580 -34.97 32.87 -21.78
N VAL A 581 -35.29 34.11 -21.40
CA VAL A 581 -35.62 34.58 -20.02
C VAL A 581 -36.69 33.74 -19.26
N GLY A 582 -37.42 32.86 -19.95
CA GLY A 582 -38.53 32.07 -19.40
C GLY A 582 -38.19 30.75 -18.70
N ASP A 583 -37.02 30.11 -18.92
CA ASP A 583 -36.75 28.74 -18.43
C ASP A 583 -35.44 28.54 -17.64
N ASN A 584 -34.60 29.57 -17.51
CA ASN A 584 -33.39 29.61 -16.66
C ASN A 584 -32.38 28.47 -16.90
N LYS A 585 -32.36 27.83 -18.08
CA LYS A 585 -31.44 26.73 -18.36
C LYS A 585 -30.79 26.92 -19.73
N THR A 586 -29.46 26.89 -19.74
CA THR A 586 -28.71 26.72 -20.99
C THR A 586 -28.93 25.29 -21.49
N ALA A 587 -29.07 25.11 -22.80
CA ALA A 587 -29.23 23.78 -23.38
C ALA A 587 -28.03 22.87 -23.04
N ASN A 588 -28.24 21.56 -22.97
CA ASN A 588 -27.16 20.59 -22.75
C ASN A 588 -26.53 20.22 -24.10
N LEU A 589 -25.19 20.25 -24.20
CA LEU A 589 -24.48 19.83 -25.42
C LEU A 589 -24.00 18.39 -25.33
N ASP A 590 -23.84 17.73 -26.47
CA ASP A 590 -23.04 16.52 -26.54
C ASP A 590 -21.56 16.89 -26.50
N ALA A 591 -20.74 16.08 -25.84
CA ALA A 591 -19.28 16.19 -25.87
C ALA A 591 -18.66 14.87 -26.33
N MET A 592 -17.49 14.97 -26.96
CA MET A 592 -16.77 13.83 -27.52
C MET A 592 -15.30 13.88 -27.12
N PRO A 593 -14.62 12.72 -27.11
CA PRO A 593 -13.18 12.67 -26.94
C PRO A 593 -12.42 13.53 -27.97
N GLY A 594 -11.34 14.15 -27.51
CA GLY A 594 -10.46 15.05 -28.27
C GLY A 594 -10.85 16.54 -28.21
N TRP A 595 -9.97 17.40 -28.71
CA TRP A 595 -10.18 18.84 -28.87
C TRP A 595 -10.75 19.18 -30.26
N ARG A 596 -11.75 20.07 -30.34
CA ARG A 596 -12.44 20.42 -31.60
C ARG A 596 -12.20 21.86 -32.09
N GLY A 597 -11.39 22.64 -31.39
CA GLY A 597 -10.95 23.97 -31.81
C GLY A 597 -11.59 25.12 -31.03
N ASP A 598 -11.17 26.34 -31.34
CA ASP A 598 -11.47 27.52 -30.50
C ASP A 598 -12.89 28.08 -30.70
N GLY A 599 -13.53 27.76 -31.83
CA GLY A 599 -14.86 28.28 -32.22
C GLY A 599 -16.06 27.40 -31.83
N ILE A 600 -15.85 26.38 -31.00
CA ILE A 600 -16.93 25.54 -30.46
C ILE A 600 -17.38 26.04 -29.07
N GLY A 601 -18.34 25.34 -28.45
CA GLY A 601 -18.83 25.65 -27.10
C GLY A 601 -20.19 26.33 -27.08
N PHE A 602 -20.52 26.92 -25.95
CA PHE A 602 -21.74 27.68 -25.76
C PHE A 602 -21.54 29.12 -26.20
N ASP A 603 -22.59 29.75 -26.73
CA ASP A 603 -22.52 31.11 -27.26
C ASP A 603 -23.47 32.04 -26.49
N CYS A 604 -22.92 33.11 -25.94
CA CYS A 604 -23.66 34.25 -25.41
C CYS A 604 -23.90 35.30 -26.51
N ASP A 605 -25.08 35.21 -27.16
CA ASP A 605 -25.52 36.07 -28.29
C ASP A 605 -25.91 37.49 -27.85
N TRP A 606 -26.32 37.69 -26.59
CA TRP A 606 -26.68 39.02 -26.05
C TRP A 606 -25.70 39.47 -24.98
N LEU A 607 -24.42 39.49 -25.34
CA LEU A 607 -23.36 39.87 -24.41
C LEU A 607 -23.58 41.30 -23.93
N ALA A 608 -23.81 41.45 -22.63
CA ALA A 608 -24.22 42.70 -22.01
C ALA A 608 -23.58 42.90 -20.64
N GLY A 609 -23.55 44.15 -20.18
CA GLY A 609 -23.09 44.51 -18.84
C GLY A 609 -24.21 44.77 -17.84
N ALA A 610 -24.00 44.34 -16.58
CA ALA A 610 -24.98 44.45 -15.49
C ALA A 610 -25.28 45.88 -14.99
N LEU A 611 -24.49 46.88 -15.40
CA LEU A 611 -24.63 48.29 -14.99
C LEU A 611 -24.58 49.20 -16.23
N LYS A 612 -25.71 49.84 -16.53
CA LYS A 612 -25.89 50.78 -17.64
C LYS A 612 -24.88 51.91 -17.56
N ILE A 613 -24.02 52.05 -18.57
CA ILE A 613 -23.35 53.34 -18.82
C ILE A 613 -24.37 54.21 -19.55
N ASP A 614 -25.10 55.04 -18.79
CA ASP A 614 -26.07 55.97 -19.36
C ASP A 614 -25.43 56.92 -20.38
N GLY A 615 -26.05 57.03 -21.55
CA GLY A 615 -26.10 58.31 -22.26
C GLY A 615 -25.28 58.50 -23.55
N ASN A 616 -24.61 57.51 -24.14
CA ASN A 616 -23.95 57.73 -25.43
C ASN A 616 -24.76 57.17 -26.60
N ALA A 617 -25.48 58.04 -27.33
CA ALA A 617 -26.10 57.69 -28.62
C ALA A 617 -25.07 57.15 -29.64
N ALA A 618 -23.78 57.39 -29.41
CA ALA A 618 -22.69 56.82 -30.18
C ALA A 618 -22.40 55.35 -29.85
N ASN A 619 -23.10 54.68 -28.91
CA ASN A 619 -22.88 53.27 -28.53
C ASN A 619 -23.98 52.30 -29.03
N GLY A 620 -25.02 52.79 -29.70
CA GLY A 620 -26.22 52.00 -30.05
C GLY A 620 -27.51 52.61 -29.48
N ARG A 621 -28.70 52.19 -29.93
CA ARG A 621 -29.99 52.61 -29.34
C ARG A 621 -30.42 51.74 -28.15
N TRP A 622 -29.70 50.65 -27.87
CA TRP A 622 -29.93 49.78 -26.71
C TRP A 622 -28.75 49.90 -25.76
N SER A 623 -29.05 50.04 -24.47
CA SER A 623 -28.10 50.44 -23.44
C SER A 623 -27.37 49.29 -22.75
N SER A 624 -27.58 48.04 -23.17
CA SER A 624 -27.03 46.84 -22.51
C SER A 624 -26.11 45.97 -23.37
N CYS A 625 -26.42 45.72 -24.65
CA CYS A 625 -25.61 44.84 -25.52
C CYS A 625 -24.42 45.52 -26.22
N PHE A 626 -23.39 44.75 -26.59
CA PHE A 626 -22.15 45.26 -27.18
C PHE A 626 -22.08 45.19 -28.72
N GLY A 627 -22.50 46.27 -29.39
CA GLY A 627 -22.27 46.43 -30.83
C GLY A 627 -20.78 46.71 -31.19
N LEU A 628 -20.35 46.24 -32.35
CA LEU A 628 -18.97 46.31 -32.83
C LEU A 628 -18.88 46.94 -34.25
N SER A 629 -17.85 47.77 -34.45
CA SER A 629 -17.43 48.34 -35.74
C SER A 629 -16.07 47.75 -36.15
N PRO A 630 -15.76 47.61 -37.46
CA PRO A 630 -14.49 47.05 -37.93
C PRO A 630 -13.21 47.75 -37.42
N ASP A 631 -13.32 49.02 -37.07
CA ASP A 631 -12.19 49.87 -36.65
C ASP A 631 -12.10 50.04 -35.13
N ASP A 632 -13.02 49.41 -34.37
CA ASP A 632 -13.00 49.48 -32.92
C ASP A 632 -11.77 48.76 -32.36
N LYS A 633 -11.13 49.37 -31.36
CA LYS A 633 -10.01 48.81 -30.61
C LYS A 633 -10.53 48.16 -29.33
N ILE A 634 -10.47 46.85 -29.25
CA ILE A 634 -11.04 46.05 -28.16
C ILE A 634 -9.94 45.55 -27.22
N HIS A 635 -10.13 45.71 -25.92
CA HIS A 635 -9.45 44.91 -24.91
C HIS A 635 -10.45 44.53 -23.83
N ALA A 636 -10.11 43.54 -23.02
CA ALA A 636 -10.93 43.09 -21.92
C ALA A 636 -10.10 42.95 -20.64
N GLU A 637 -10.70 43.30 -19.52
CA GLU A 637 -10.18 43.01 -18.18
C GLU A 637 -11.06 41.97 -17.51
N PHE A 638 -10.47 41.03 -16.78
CA PHE A 638 -11.20 39.93 -16.15
C PHE A 638 -10.56 39.51 -14.83
N ALA A 639 -11.35 38.88 -13.96
CA ALA A 639 -10.89 38.39 -12.66
C ALA A 639 -11.80 37.25 -12.18
N PRO A 640 -11.33 36.41 -11.24
CA PRO A 640 -12.21 35.44 -10.62
C PRO A 640 -13.21 36.18 -9.72
N PHE A 641 -14.49 36.10 -10.10
CA PHE A 641 -15.59 36.81 -9.44
C PHE A 641 -16.92 36.21 -9.87
N SER A 642 -17.81 35.99 -8.91
CA SER A 642 -19.18 35.55 -9.17
C SER A 642 -20.16 36.53 -8.54
N SER A 643 -21.43 36.46 -8.96
CA SER A 643 -22.51 37.21 -8.35
C SER A 643 -22.93 36.61 -6.99
N THR A 644 -23.74 37.35 -6.21
CA THR A 644 -24.22 36.88 -4.91
C THR A 644 -25.12 35.64 -4.98
N SER A 645 -25.62 35.26 -6.16
CA SER A 645 -26.44 34.05 -6.32
C SER A 645 -25.63 32.75 -6.24
N SER A 646 -24.30 32.83 -6.30
CA SER A 646 -23.40 31.66 -6.17
C SER A 646 -23.17 31.19 -4.74
N ASP A 647 -23.57 31.98 -3.74
CA ASP A 647 -23.18 31.78 -2.34
C ASP A 647 -21.65 31.66 -2.13
N ASN A 648 -20.87 32.29 -3.02
CA ASN A 648 -19.40 32.19 -3.07
C ASN A 648 -18.85 30.76 -3.24
N LYS A 649 -19.58 29.93 -3.99
CA LYS A 649 -19.19 28.55 -4.31
C LYS A 649 -19.06 28.35 -5.81
N PHE A 650 -18.03 27.61 -6.22
CA PHE A 650 -17.92 27.05 -7.56
C PHE A 650 -18.07 25.54 -7.48
N LEU A 651 -18.99 24.98 -8.27
CA LEU A 651 -19.31 23.55 -8.21
C LEU A 651 -19.31 22.92 -9.61
N VAL A 652 -18.65 21.77 -9.71
CA VAL A 652 -18.75 20.86 -10.85
C VAL A 652 -19.32 19.53 -10.35
N THR A 653 -20.36 19.04 -11.01
CA THR A 653 -20.94 17.72 -10.72
C THR A 653 -20.81 16.81 -11.93
N MET A 654 -20.56 15.53 -11.69
CA MET A 654 -20.66 14.48 -12.70
C MET A 654 -21.70 13.48 -12.25
N SER A 655 -22.67 13.24 -13.13
CA SER A 655 -23.68 12.21 -12.96
C SER A 655 -23.44 11.05 -13.91
N ALA A 656 -23.75 9.86 -13.45
CA ALA A 656 -23.67 8.62 -14.21
C ALA A 656 -24.94 7.80 -13.96
N THR A 657 -25.19 6.77 -14.77
CA THR A 657 -26.12 5.69 -14.41
C THR A 657 -25.28 4.49 -13.95
N PRO A 658 -25.09 4.29 -12.63
CA PRO A 658 -24.34 3.16 -12.11
C PRO A 658 -24.98 1.83 -12.51
N THR A 659 -24.17 0.78 -12.56
CA THR A 659 -24.65 -0.58 -12.85
C THR A 659 -25.75 -0.97 -11.86
N GLY A 660 -26.86 -1.53 -12.37
CA GLY A 660 -28.03 -1.89 -11.55
C GLY A 660 -28.98 -0.74 -11.20
N SER A 661 -28.64 0.52 -11.50
CA SER A 661 -29.54 1.67 -11.35
C SER A 661 -30.37 1.92 -12.63
N ARG A 662 -31.55 2.53 -12.47
CA ARG A 662 -32.40 3.02 -13.58
C ARG A 662 -32.38 4.53 -13.76
N THR A 663 -31.81 5.25 -12.79
CA THR A 663 -31.83 6.72 -12.76
C THR A 663 -30.40 7.23 -12.58
N PRO A 664 -30.00 8.27 -13.32
CA PRO A 664 -28.73 8.93 -13.06
C PRO A 664 -28.67 9.51 -11.64
N SER A 665 -27.50 9.45 -11.02
CA SER A 665 -27.18 10.10 -9.74
C SER A 665 -25.86 10.86 -9.86
N VAL A 666 -25.64 11.85 -8.99
CA VAL A 666 -24.35 12.54 -8.91
C VAL A 666 -23.34 11.60 -8.26
N VAL A 667 -22.34 11.18 -9.03
CA VAL A 667 -21.30 10.21 -8.61
C VAL A 667 -19.97 10.88 -8.32
N ASN A 668 -19.76 12.09 -8.82
CA ASN A 668 -18.61 12.92 -8.48
C ASN A 668 -19.04 14.38 -8.27
N ALA A 669 -18.47 15.06 -7.27
CA ALA A 669 -18.68 16.49 -7.06
C ALA A 669 -17.40 17.18 -6.57
N ILE A 670 -17.04 18.30 -7.19
CA ILE A 670 -15.92 19.16 -6.77
C ILE A 670 -16.45 20.55 -6.48
N GLU A 671 -16.28 21.01 -5.24
CA GLU A 671 -16.68 22.32 -4.75
C GLU A 671 -15.46 23.13 -4.30
N ILE A 672 -15.40 24.39 -4.70
CA ILE A 672 -14.52 25.41 -4.13
C ILE A 672 -15.40 26.44 -3.44
N ASP A 673 -15.43 26.41 -2.11
CA ASP A 673 -16.01 27.46 -1.28
C ASP A 673 -14.92 28.51 -1.00
N TYR A 674 -15.09 29.68 -1.57
CA TYR A 674 -14.11 30.77 -1.44
C TYR A 674 -14.55 31.84 -0.44
N GLY A 675 -15.77 31.75 0.10
CA GLY A 675 -16.36 32.64 1.11
C GLY A 675 -16.55 34.11 0.72
N SER A 676 -15.67 34.67 -0.11
CA SER A 676 -15.80 35.99 -0.73
C SER A 676 -14.95 36.07 -2.00
N ALA A 677 -15.40 36.84 -2.98
CA ALA A 677 -14.62 37.03 -4.20
C ALA A 677 -13.24 37.69 -3.97
N ALA A 678 -13.09 38.50 -2.92
CA ALA A 678 -11.80 39.08 -2.55
C ALA A 678 -10.79 38.00 -2.13
N ASN A 679 -11.23 36.97 -1.41
CA ASN A 679 -10.36 35.85 -1.04
C ASN A 679 -10.01 35.01 -2.26
N LEU A 680 -10.97 34.74 -3.15
CA LEU A 680 -10.68 34.01 -4.38
C LEU A 680 -9.64 34.72 -5.24
N ARG A 681 -9.73 36.05 -5.37
CA ARG A 681 -8.74 36.88 -6.07
C ARG A 681 -7.40 36.91 -5.36
N GLU A 682 -7.37 36.98 -4.04
CA GLU A 682 -6.11 36.84 -3.30
C GLU A 682 -5.46 35.49 -3.55
N THR A 683 -6.25 34.41 -3.45
CA THR A 683 -5.77 33.05 -3.64
C THR A 683 -5.23 32.83 -5.04
N ILE A 684 -5.86 33.37 -6.09
CA ILE A 684 -5.45 33.15 -7.49
C ILE A 684 -4.42 34.18 -7.98
N LEU A 685 -4.66 35.47 -7.73
CA LEU A 685 -3.89 36.58 -8.29
C LEU A 685 -2.87 37.18 -7.31
N GLY A 686 -2.86 36.77 -6.04
CA GLY A 686 -2.04 37.39 -5.00
C GLY A 686 -2.45 38.84 -4.67
N ASN A 687 -3.63 39.27 -5.13
CA ASN A 687 -4.17 40.60 -4.88
C ASN A 687 -5.71 40.58 -4.89
N ARG A 688 -6.31 40.91 -3.74
CA ARG A 688 -7.77 41.06 -3.52
C ARG A 688 -8.54 41.90 -4.54
N THR A 689 -7.89 42.82 -5.24
CA THR A 689 -8.52 43.76 -6.19
C THR A 689 -8.01 43.64 -7.62
N GLY A 690 -7.01 42.79 -7.87
CA GLY A 690 -6.36 42.67 -9.18
C GLY A 690 -7.29 42.20 -10.29
N THR A 691 -6.95 42.58 -11.52
CA THR A 691 -7.52 42.08 -12.78
C THR A 691 -6.40 41.59 -13.70
N LEU A 692 -6.74 40.63 -14.54
CA LEU A 692 -5.97 40.22 -15.70
C LEU A 692 -6.50 40.94 -16.94
N ARG A 693 -5.68 41.05 -17.99
CA ARG A 693 -6.01 41.80 -19.21
C ARG A 693 -5.72 40.98 -20.46
N PHE A 694 -6.62 41.05 -21.43
CA PHE A 694 -6.43 40.53 -22.78
C PHE A 694 -6.71 41.58 -23.86
N PRO A 695 -5.82 41.73 -24.86
CA PRO A 695 -4.46 41.22 -24.87
C PRO A 695 -3.63 41.83 -23.72
N ALA A 696 -2.56 41.16 -23.31
CA ALA A 696 -1.69 41.66 -22.24
C ALA A 696 -1.21 43.10 -22.50
N GLU A 697 -0.91 43.42 -23.77
CA GLU A 697 -0.62 44.76 -24.25
C GLU A 697 -1.40 45.08 -25.53
N GLY A 698 -1.78 46.34 -25.72
CA GLY A 698 -2.49 46.78 -26.92
C GLY A 698 -3.99 46.43 -26.92
N THR A 699 -4.52 46.16 -28.13
CA THR A 699 -5.95 45.93 -28.42
C THR A 699 -6.11 45.04 -29.65
N VAL A 700 -7.23 44.33 -29.75
CA VAL A 700 -7.68 43.60 -30.95
C VAL A 700 -8.59 44.50 -31.80
N ASP A 701 -8.41 44.51 -33.11
CA ASP A 701 -9.29 45.29 -33.99
C ASP A 701 -10.63 44.57 -34.19
N GLY A 702 -11.73 45.31 -34.25
CA GLY A 702 -13.07 44.72 -34.39
C GLY A 702 -13.20 43.83 -35.64
N ARG A 703 -12.48 44.15 -36.71
CA ARG A 703 -12.39 43.31 -37.92
C ARG A 703 -11.69 41.96 -37.70
N GLU A 704 -10.78 41.87 -36.74
CA GLU A 704 -10.02 40.66 -36.41
C GLU A 704 -10.81 39.70 -35.51
N LEU A 705 -11.92 40.17 -34.94
CA LEU A 705 -12.90 39.37 -34.22
C LEU A 705 -14.00 38.82 -35.14
N LEU A 706 -14.11 39.33 -36.37
CA LEU A 706 -15.30 39.13 -37.19
C LEU A 706 -15.36 37.76 -37.87
N ASP A 707 -16.36 36.96 -37.51
CA ASP A 707 -16.78 35.77 -38.25
C ASP A 707 -18.24 35.89 -38.69
N TRP A 708 -18.51 35.59 -39.97
CA TRP A 708 -19.85 35.73 -40.52
C TRP A 708 -20.79 34.66 -39.95
N SER A 709 -22.04 35.00 -39.68
CA SER A 709 -23.03 34.05 -39.14
C SER A 709 -23.33 32.89 -40.10
N GLY A 710 -23.06 33.07 -41.39
CA GLY A 710 -23.11 32.02 -42.41
C GLY A 710 -21.81 31.21 -42.57
N THR A 711 -20.75 31.54 -41.85
CA THR A 711 -19.51 30.74 -41.81
C THR A 711 -19.78 29.44 -41.05
N PRO A 712 -19.44 28.27 -41.62
CA PRO A 712 -19.44 27.02 -40.88
C PRO A 712 -18.54 27.11 -39.65
N ILE A 713 -18.93 26.49 -38.53
CA ILE A 713 -18.12 26.48 -37.30
C ILE A 713 -16.70 25.95 -37.57
N SER A 714 -16.54 24.98 -38.47
CA SER A 714 -15.21 24.46 -38.85
C SER A 714 -14.29 25.47 -39.54
N ASP A 715 -14.87 26.53 -40.09
CA ASP A 715 -14.17 27.50 -40.94
C ASP A 715 -14.02 28.85 -40.22
N MET A 716 -14.23 28.88 -38.90
CA MET A 716 -14.02 30.09 -38.09
C MET A 716 -12.55 30.33 -37.83
N GLU A 717 -12.09 31.54 -38.12
CA GLU A 717 -10.67 31.93 -38.03
C GLU A 717 -10.44 33.09 -37.06
N ASN A 718 -11.48 33.84 -36.70
CA ASN A 718 -11.38 35.12 -35.99
C ASN A 718 -11.83 35.05 -34.53
N VAL A 719 -12.11 33.85 -34.01
CA VAL A 719 -12.34 33.64 -32.59
C VAL A 719 -11.05 33.92 -31.82
N LYS A 720 -11.13 34.70 -30.73
CA LYS A 720 -9.99 35.06 -29.88
C LYS A 720 -10.20 34.54 -28.46
N PRO A 721 -9.64 33.36 -28.13
CA PRO A 721 -9.53 32.91 -26.74
C PRO A 721 -8.79 33.95 -25.90
N LEU A 722 -9.36 34.32 -24.76
CA LEU A 722 -8.88 35.41 -23.92
C LEU A 722 -8.47 34.96 -22.51
N ALA A 723 -9.14 33.94 -21.96
CA ALA A 723 -8.90 33.46 -20.60
C ALA A 723 -9.29 31.98 -20.46
N VAL A 724 -8.63 31.30 -19.54
CA VAL A 724 -9.03 29.96 -19.08
C VAL A 724 -9.13 29.93 -17.56
N LEU A 725 -10.33 29.61 -17.08
CA LEU A 725 -10.54 29.23 -15.69
C LEU A 725 -10.38 27.71 -15.59
N SER A 726 -9.56 27.25 -14.67
CA SER A 726 -9.29 25.83 -14.47
C SER A 726 -9.64 25.36 -13.07
N LEU A 727 -10.16 24.14 -12.98
CA LEU A 727 -10.27 23.35 -11.75
C LEU A 727 -9.57 22.02 -12.01
N GLN A 728 -8.42 21.79 -11.40
CA GLN A 728 -7.54 20.70 -11.77
C GLN A 728 -7.12 19.89 -10.52
N ALA A 729 -7.11 18.56 -10.63
CA ALA A 729 -6.55 17.69 -9.61
C ALA A 729 -5.04 17.86 -9.55
N LYS A 730 -4.46 17.83 -8.36
CA LYS A 730 -3.01 18.02 -8.20
C LYS A 730 -2.21 16.92 -8.90
N THR A 731 -1.07 17.30 -9.45
CA THR A 731 -0.13 16.42 -10.15
C THR A 731 1.26 16.49 -9.51
N THR A 732 2.15 15.57 -9.84
CA THR A 732 3.49 15.51 -9.24
C THR A 732 4.39 16.67 -9.67
N HIS A 733 4.07 17.38 -10.76
CA HIS A 733 4.74 18.63 -11.14
C HIS A 733 3.94 19.88 -10.73
N GLY A 734 2.91 19.72 -9.90
CA GLY A 734 2.17 20.83 -9.29
C GLY A 734 3.10 21.86 -8.64
N GLY A 735 2.98 23.14 -8.97
CA GLY A 735 3.78 24.22 -8.39
C GLY A 735 5.23 24.30 -8.89
N TYR A 736 5.67 23.36 -9.73
CA TYR A 736 7.04 23.33 -10.25
C TYR A 736 7.32 24.55 -11.14
N ASN A 737 8.35 25.31 -10.82
CA ASN A 737 8.79 26.47 -11.60
C ASN A 737 10.26 26.35 -11.99
N SER A 738 10.50 25.88 -13.22
CA SER A 738 11.83 25.79 -13.84
C SER A 738 12.33 27.11 -14.44
N GLY A 739 11.58 28.21 -14.30
CA GLY A 739 11.92 29.52 -14.87
C GLY A 739 11.40 29.77 -16.29
N SER A 740 10.53 28.91 -16.85
CA SER A 740 9.82 29.13 -18.12
C SER A 740 8.31 29.05 -17.93
N ALA A 741 7.56 29.99 -18.52
CA ALA A 741 6.09 29.97 -18.50
C ALA A 741 5.48 28.72 -19.16
N SER A 742 6.21 28.07 -20.07
CA SER A 742 5.78 26.84 -20.77
C SER A 742 5.96 25.55 -19.96
N GLN A 743 6.47 25.64 -18.74
CA GLN A 743 6.77 24.50 -17.86
C GLN A 743 6.04 24.59 -16.52
N ILE A 744 5.13 25.57 -16.38
CA ILE A 744 4.27 25.73 -15.21
C ILE A 744 3.15 24.69 -15.29
N ASP A 745 3.13 23.77 -14.33
CA ASP A 745 2.09 22.77 -14.18
C ASP A 745 1.45 22.92 -12.80
N GLY A 746 0.17 23.33 -12.78
CA GLY A 746 -0.54 23.63 -11.53
C GLY A 746 0.09 24.77 -10.72
N ARG A 747 -0.47 25.05 -9.54
CA ARG A 747 -0.08 26.18 -8.69
C ARG A 747 0.60 25.74 -7.40
N VAL A 748 0.26 24.57 -6.90
CA VAL A 748 0.59 24.16 -5.54
C VAL A 748 1.42 22.88 -5.54
N ALA A 749 2.57 22.93 -4.86
CA ALA A 749 3.40 21.77 -4.58
C ALA A 749 2.67 20.80 -3.64
N ALA A 750 2.59 19.52 -4.01
CA ALA A 750 1.95 18.51 -3.17
C ALA A 750 2.44 17.09 -3.50
N LYS A 751 2.02 16.14 -2.67
CA LYS A 751 2.20 14.70 -2.86
C LYS A 751 0.86 14.04 -3.22
N PRO A 752 0.36 14.21 -4.47
CA PRO A 752 -0.99 13.78 -4.83
C PRO A 752 -1.16 12.26 -4.79
N TRP A 753 -0.09 11.48 -4.78
CA TRP A 753 -0.18 10.02 -4.70
C TRP A 753 -0.12 9.46 -3.27
N ALA A 754 0.06 10.34 -2.27
CA ALA A 754 0.04 9.98 -0.85
C ALA A 754 -1.07 10.70 -0.06
N PHE A 755 -1.26 12.02 -0.24
CA PHE A 755 -2.07 12.84 0.69
C PHE A 755 -3.19 13.68 0.03
N ALA A 756 -3.12 13.92 -1.28
CA ALA A 756 -4.02 14.84 -1.99
C ALA A 756 -4.48 14.28 -3.35
N HIS A 757 -4.80 12.98 -3.41
CA HIS A 757 -5.14 12.32 -4.68
C HIS A 757 -6.49 12.79 -5.24
N GLY A 758 -6.57 12.95 -6.57
CA GLY A 758 -7.80 13.33 -7.28
C GLY A 758 -8.88 12.25 -7.31
N SER A 759 -8.55 11.03 -6.89
CA SER A 759 -9.43 9.86 -6.96
C SER A 759 -10.44 9.80 -5.80
N VAL A 760 -11.32 10.79 -5.75
CA VAL A 760 -12.32 10.98 -4.67
C VAL A 760 -13.71 11.19 -5.24
N GLY A 761 -14.74 10.70 -4.56
CA GLY A 761 -16.14 10.86 -4.97
C GLY A 761 -16.66 12.28 -4.74
N ALA A 762 -16.34 12.88 -3.60
CA ALA A 762 -16.71 14.26 -3.28
C ALA A 762 -15.50 15.02 -2.73
N SER A 763 -15.29 16.26 -3.19
CA SER A 763 -14.25 17.13 -2.68
C SER A 763 -14.74 18.56 -2.53
N SER A 764 -14.76 19.07 -1.30
CA SER A 764 -14.99 20.47 -0.98
C SER A 764 -13.70 21.09 -0.44
N ALA A 765 -13.33 22.25 -0.97
CA ALA A 765 -12.26 23.08 -0.45
C ALA A 765 -12.83 24.37 0.13
N ASP A 766 -12.59 24.62 1.42
CA ASP A 766 -12.95 25.87 2.10
C ASP A 766 -11.72 26.78 2.18
N LEU A 767 -11.60 27.70 1.22
CA LEU A 767 -10.43 28.58 1.10
C LEU A 767 -10.37 29.67 2.19
N LEU A 768 -11.39 29.81 3.04
CA LEU A 768 -11.34 30.69 4.21
C LEU A 768 -10.59 30.05 5.37
N LEU A 769 -10.88 28.77 5.61
CA LEU A 769 -10.41 28.04 6.78
C LEU A 769 -9.17 27.19 6.50
N GLU A 770 -9.04 26.72 5.26
CA GLU A 770 -8.08 25.70 4.86
C GLU A 770 -7.20 26.23 3.70
N HIS A 771 -5.91 25.86 3.70
CA HIS A 771 -5.01 26.24 2.62
C HIS A 771 -5.26 25.34 1.39
N PRO A 772 -5.22 25.86 0.15
CA PRO A 772 -5.49 25.05 -1.06
C PRO A 772 -4.66 23.77 -1.17
N SER A 773 -3.46 23.75 -0.59
CA SER A 773 -2.56 22.60 -0.59
C SER A 773 -3.12 21.36 0.12
N ALA A 774 -4.08 21.53 1.04
CA ALA A 774 -4.71 20.44 1.77
C ALA A 774 -5.68 19.59 0.93
N HIS A 775 -6.16 20.10 -0.21
CA HIS A 775 -7.26 19.50 -0.98
C HIS A 775 -6.78 18.73 -2.22
N SER A 776 -7.64 17.92 -2.84
CA SER A 776 -7.23 17.18 -4.05
C SER A 776 -7.20 18.03 -5.32
N HIS A 777 -7.99 19.10 -5.36
CA HIS A 777 -8.14 19.96 -6.54
C HIS A 777 -7.79 21.41 -6.19
N GLU A 778 -7.32 22.13 -7.20
CA GLU A 778 -6.99 23.56 -7.13
C GLU A 778 -7.67 24.34 -8.27
N ILE A 779 -7.85 25.64 -8.04
CA ILE A 779 -8.44 26.57 -8.99
C ILE A 779 -7.39 27.58 -9.49
N ASP A 780 -7.44 27.88 -10.78
CA ASP A 780 -6.60 28.88 -11.42
C ASP A 780 -7.35 29.68 -12.49
N LEU A 781 -6.89 30.90 -12.78
CA LEU A 781 -7.36 31.72 -13.89
C LEU A 781 -6.16 32.30 -14.65
N GLN A 782 -6.02 31.91 -15.91
CA GLN A 782 -4.87 32.27 -16.74
C GLN A 782 -5.31 33.11 -17.95
N PRO A 783 -4.57 34.18 -18.30
CA PRO A 783 -4.77 34.91 -19.55
C PRO A 783 -4.17 34.14 -20.73
N LEU A 784 -4.79 34.25 -21.90
CA LEU A 784 -4.26 33.65 -23.13
C LEU A 784 -3.49 34.66 -23.97
N THR A 785 -2.53 34.16 -24.75
CA THR A 785 -1.70 34.99 -25.63
C THR A 785 -2.44 35.27 -26.94
N LEU A 786 -2.54 36.54 -27.33
CA LEU A 786 -3.15 36.93 -28.59
C LEU A 786 -2.39 36.28 -29.77
N GLY A 787 -3.10 35.52 -30.59
CA GLY A 787 -2.55 34.87 -31.79
C GLY A 787 -2.17 33.40 -31.61
N GLU A 788 -2.02 32.92 -30.36
CA GLU A 788 -1.66 31.51 -30.09
C GLU A 788 -2.88 30.60 -29.90
N GLY A 789 -4.07 31.17 -29.68
CA GLY A 789 -5.31 30.42 -29.47
C GLY A 789 -5.24 29.58 -28.19
N THR A 790 -5.66 28.32 -28.28
CA THR A 790 -5.59 27.35 -27.16
C THR A 790 -4.39 26.39 -27.21
N ARG A 791 -3.42 26.63 -28.11
CA ARG A 791 -2.31 25.69 -28.36
C ARG A 791 -1.44 25.43 -27.14
N ASP A 792 -1.24 26.44 -26.30
CA ASP A 792 -0.35 26.38 -25.15
C ASP A 792 -1.00 25.79 -23.89
N ILE A 793 -2.31 25.51 -23.93
CA ILE A 793 -3.11 25.15 -22.75
C ILE A 793 -3.98 23.91 -22.95
N ILE A 794 -4.36 23.61 -24.20
CA ILE A 794 -5.14 22.44 -24.59
C ILE A 794 -4.31 21.62 -25.56
N GLU A 795 -3.62 20.64 -25.00
CA GLU A 795 -2.79 19.71 -25.75
C GLU A 795 -3.46 18.34 -25.73
N VAL A 796 -3.55 17.73 -26.93
CA VAL A 796 -4.23 16.46 -27.13
C VAL A 796 -3.42 15.56 -28.05
N GLN A 797 -3.41 14.26 -27.77
CA GLN A 797 -2.88 13.24 -28.68
C GLN A 797 -4.00 12.27 -29.02
N GLY A 798 -4.56 12.41 -30.23
CA GLY A 798 -5.77 11.70 -30.63
C GLY A 798 -6.96 12.12 -29.76
N GLU A 799 -7.36 11.25 -28.83
CA GLU A 799 -8.48 11.47 -27.90
C GLU A 799 -8.03 11.76 -26.46
N ARG A 800 -6.74 11.61 -26.18
CA ARG A 800 -6.17 11.64 -24.83
C ARG A 800 -5.64 13.01 -24.45
N GLY A 801 -5.91 13.41 -23.21
CA GLY A 801 -5.33 14.59 -22.57
C GLY A 801 -4.13 14.24 -21.70
N ASN A 802 -3.55 15.25 -21.04
CA ASN A 802 -2.42 15.09 -20.12
C ASN A 802 -2.88 15.24 -18.66
N PHE A 803 -2.47 14.29 -17.81
CA PHE A 803 -2.71 14.25 -16.36
C PHE A 803 -1.62 13.39 -15.67
N ILE A 804 -1.83 12.89 -14.44
CA ILE A 804 -0.91 12.04 -13.64
C ILE A 804 0.31 12.81 -13.11
N THR A 805 1.24 13.13 -14.00
CA THR A 805 2.49 13.81 -13.65
C THR A 805 2.42 15.32 -13.85
N GLY A 806 1.56 15.80 -14.75
CA GLY A 806 1.42 17.21 -15.11
C GLY A 806 0.19 17.43 -15.98
N HIS A 807 -0.15 18.69 -16.25
CA HIS A 807 -1.29 19.10 -17.06
C HIS A 807 -0.91 19.51 -18.49
N SER A 808 0.38 19.76 -18.73
CA SER A 808 1.01 20.01 -20.02
C SER A 808 1.47 18.72 -20.71
N SER A 809 1.81 18.80 -22.00
CA SER A 809 2.36 17.71 -22.82
C SER A 809 3.81 17.42 -22.48
N PHE A 810 4.49 18.41 -21.91
CA PHE A 810 5.86 18.30 -21.44
C PHE A 810 5.92 17.39 -20.20
N ASN A 811 5.18 17.74 -19.14
CA ASN A 811 5.24 17.00 -17.89
C ASN A 811 4.12 15.98 -17.72
N GLY A 812 3.03 15.98 -18.49
CA GLY A 812 1.86 15.13 -18.24
C GLY A 812 1.86 13.76 -18.93
N SER A 813 1.42 12.74 -18.21
CA SER A 813 1.25 11.37 -18.70
C SER A 813 -0.20 11.12 -19.08
N LYS A 814 -0.41 10.15 -19.98
CA LYS A 814 -1.74 9.78 -20.48
C LYS A 814 -2.28 8.50 -19.83
N PHE A 815 -1.43 7.84 -19.05
CA PHE A 815 -1.72 6.61 -18.32
C PHE A 815 -1.05 6.65 -16.95
N GLY A 816 -1.78 6.21 -15.93
CA GLY A 816 -1.26 5.97 -14.58
C GLY A 816 -2.32 5.38 -13.67
N VAL A 817 -1.94 4.44 -12.81
CA VAL A 817 -2.89 3.68 -11.97
C VAL A 817 -2.68 3.96 -10.50
N SER A 818 -3.74 4.33 -9.78
CA SER A 818 -3.72 4.55 -8.32
C SER A 818 -4.10 3.32 -7.53
N TYR A 819 -5.07 2.54 -8.02
CA TYR A 819 -5.64 1.41 -7.27
C TYR A 819 -5.69 0.15 -8.13
N GLU A 820 -5.20 -0.94 -7.57
CA GLU A 820 -5.41 -2.26 -8.15
C GLU A 820 -6.86 -2.72 -7.92
N ILE A 821 -7.45 -3.32 -8.95
CA ILE A 821 -8.70 -4.07 -8.86
C ILE A 821 -8.39 -5.57 -8.88
N PRO A 822 -8.84 -6.35 -7.88
CA PRO A 822 -8.48 -7.75 -7.77
C PRO A 822 -9.22 -8.59 -8.82
N VAL A 823 -8.46 -9.28 -9.69
CA VAL A 823 -8.98 -10.25 -10.67
C VAL A 823 -8.99 -11.69 -10.16
N THR A 824 -8.32 -11.93 -9.03
CA THR A 824 -8.21 -13.20 -8.29
C THR A 824 -8.26 -12.88 -6.78
N PRO A 825 -8.48 -13.87 -5.89
CA PRO A 825 -8.51 -13.64 -4.45
C PRO A 825 -7.32 -12.83 -3.91
N LEU A 826 -7.56 -12.03 -2.88
CA LEU A 826 -6.53 -11.26 -2.21
C LEU A 826 -5.58 -12.18 -1.41
N GLN A 827 -4.30 -11.82 -1.33
CA GLN A 827 -3.25 -12.60 -0.65
C GLN A 827 -2.55 -11.85 0.50
N SER A 828 -2.80 -10.54 0.65
CA SER A 828 -2.13 -9.69 1.63
C SER A 828 -2.99 -8.49 2.03
N LEU A 829 -2.79 -7.99 3.26
CA LEU A 829 -3.55 -6.86 3.82
C LEU A 829 -3.42 -5.58 3.00
N SER A 830 -2.23 -5.25 2.49
CA SER A 830 -2.06 -3.98 1.79
C SER A 830 -2.80 -3.92 0.43
N THR A 831 -3.19 -5.06 -0.13
CA THR A 831 -4.00 -5.12 -1.35
C THR A 831 -5.41 -4.54 -1.17
N LEU A 832 -5.91 -4.48 0.08
CA LEU A 832 -7.18 -3.81 0.43
C LEU A 832 -7.16 -2.30 0.18
N ASN A 833 -5.99 -1.70 -0.03
CA ASN A 833 -5.87 -0.29 -0.39
C ASN A 833 -6.63 0.07 -1.68
N GLY A 834 -6.90 -0.89 -2.57
CA GLY A 834 -7.69 -0.66 -3.77
C GLY A 834 -9.15 -0.23 -3.50
N ALA A 835 -9.67 -0.50 -2.29
CA ALA A 835 -10.96 0.00 -1.82
C ALA A 835 -10.94 1.50 -1.47
N ASN A 836 -9.77 2.15 -1.52
CA ASN A 836 -9.54 3.55 -1.15
C ASN A 836 -10.03 3.94 0.27
N PRO A 837 -9.67 3.16 1.32
CA PRO A 837 -10.27 3.32 2.65
C PRO A 837 -9.91 4.63 3.34
N GLY A 838 -8.73 5.22 3.08
CA GLY A 838 -8.28 6.48 3.69
C GLY A 838 -8.57 7.74 2.87
N GLY A 839 -9.18 7.61 1.68
CA GLY A 839 -9.21 8.71 0.70
C GLY A 839 -10.59 9.04 0.14
N ILE A 840 -11.59 8.16 0.29
CA ILE A 840 -12.88 8.32 -0.39
C ILE A 840 -13.81 9.37 0.25
N SER A 841 -13.57 9.75 1.51
CA SER A 841 -14.40 10.72 2.24
C SER A 841 -14.08 12.17 1.88
N ASN A 842 -15.02 13.08 2.12
CA ASN A 842 -14.75 14.52 1.95
C ASN A 842 -13.93 15.12 3.11
N PHE A 843 -13.92 14.46 4.27
CA PHE A 843 -13.13 14.89 5.41
C PHE A 843 -11.63 14.81 5.11
N LEU A 844 -10.86 15.74 5.68
CA LEU A 844 -9.40 15.69 5.70
C LEU A 844 -8.91 14.97 6.96
N PRO A 845 -7.65 14.53 6.99
CA PRO A 845 -6.74 14.34 5.87
C PRO A 845 -7.20 13.20 4.96
N ARG A 846 -6.73 13.23 3.72
CA ARG A 846 -6.86 12.10 2.80
C ARG A 846 -5.56 11.32 2.76
N PHE A 847 -5.67 10.01 2.64
CA PHE A 847 -4.52 9.13 2.57
C PHE A 847 -4.74 8.08 1.48
N ALA A 848 -3.90 8.12 0.44
CA ALA A 848 -3.84 7.08 -0.57
C ALA A 848 -3.03 5.88 -0.04
N ALA A 849 -3.60 4.69 -0.16
CA ALA A 849 -3.00 3.43 0.28
C ALA A 849 -2.47 3.41 1.75
N PRO A 850 -3.34 3.67 2.75
CA PRO A 850 -2.93 3.74 4.16
C PRO A 850 -2.53 2.39 4.78
N ILE A 851 -3.03 1.25 4.29
CA ILE A 851 -2.73 -0.07 4.86
C ILE A 851 -1.33 -0.49 4.46
N GLY A 852 -0.47 -0.77 5.45
CA GLY A 852 0.93 -1.13 5.25
C GLY A 852 1.87 0.07 5.16
N ASN A 853 1.38 1.25 4.80
CA ASN A 853 2.17 2.48 4.84
C ASN A 853 1.97 3.19 6.18
N SER A 854 2.94 3.99 6.63
CA SER A 854 2.82 4.76 7.88
C SER A 854 3.55 6.08 7.79
N TRP A 855 3.22 6.89 6.78
CA TRP A 855 3.78 8.24 6.65
C TRP A 855 3.04 9.21 7.57
N ALA A 856 3.78 10.11 8.21
CA ALA A 856 3.17 11.25 8.87
C ALA A 856 2.43 12.11 7.85
N HIS A 857 1.22 12.55 8.19
CA HIS A 857 0.42 13.40 7.30
C HIS A 857 0.75 14.89 7.52
N PRO A 858 0.89 15.73 6.49
CA PRO A 858 1.20 17.16 6.64
C PRO A 858 0.22 17.97 7.49
N LEU A 859 -1.06 17.59 7.46
CA LEU A 859 -2.12 18.23 8.25
C LEU A 859 -2.16 17.80 9.73
N LEU A 860 -1.45 16.74 10.11
CA LEU A 860 -1.41 16.22 11.47
C LEU A 860 -0.05 16.49 12.11
N LEU A 861 -0.03 16.75 13.42
CA LEU A 861 1.22 16.75 14.18
C LEU A 861 1.87 15.36 14.16
N SER A 862 3.20 15.30 14.11
CA SER A 862 3.95 14.04 14.09
C SER A 862 3.81 13.20 15.36
N ASN A 863 3.35 13.78 16.46
CA ASN A 863 3.10 13.06 17.71
C ASN A 863 1.60 12.76 17.95
N ALA A 864 0.75 12.98 16.94
CA ALA A 864 -0.68 12.79 17.05
C ALA A 864 -1.20 11.76 16.03
N ILE A 865 -2.29 11.07 16.39
CA ILE A 865 -3.07 10.22 15.49
C ILE A 865 -4.47 10.78 15.21
N THR A 866 -4.87 11.81 15.96
CA THR A 866 -6.08 12.59 15.75
C THR A 866 -5.78 14.07 15.96
N GLN A 867 -6.48 14.95 15.25
CA GLN A 867 -6.36 16.40 15.45
C GLN A 867 -7.66 17.11 15.05
N THR A 868 -8.06 18.13 15.80
CA THR A 868 -9.25 18.92 15.44
C THR A 868 -9.00 19.73 14.17
N ALA A 869 -9.81 19.50 13.14
CA ALA A 869 -9.82 20.27 11.90
C ALA A 869 -10.28 21.72 12.13
N PRO A 870 -9.90 22.68 11.27
CA PRO A 870 -10.45 24.04 11.30
C PRO A 870 -11.99 24.10 11.26
N ARG A 871 -12.62 23.15 10.57
CA ARG A 871 -14.08 22.99 10.46
C ARG A 871 -14.73 22.27 11.66
N GLY A 872 -13.95 21.84 12.65
CA GLY A 872 -14.43 21.34 13.94
C GLY A 872 -14.58 19.81 14.08
N TYR A 873 -14.41 19.03 13.01
CA TYR A 873 -14.37 17.56 13.06
C TYR A 873 -12.98 17.02 13.44
N GLN A 874 -12.85 15.73 13.75
CA GLN A 874 -11.56 15.10 14.01
C GLN A 874 -10.93 14.57 12.72
N MET A 875 -9.74 15.09 12.40
CA MET A 875 -8.83 14.53 11.41
C MET A 875 -8.20 13.27 11.96
N LEU A 876 -8.13 12.19 11.16
CA LEU A 876 -7.63 10.88 11.58
C LEU A 876 -6.37 10.48 10.82
N ASP A 877 -5.35 9.96 11.50
CA ASP A 877 -4.19 9.33 10.88
C ASP A 877 -4.58 7.94 10.36
N HIS A 878 -5.19 7.91 9.17
CA HIS A 878 -5.67 6.67 8.55
C HIS A 878 -4.58 5.61 8.41
N SER A 879 -3.33 6.01 8.18
CA SER A 879 -2.21 5.07 8.07
C SER A 879 -1.92 4.38 9.40
N PHE A 880 -1.81 5.15 10.49
CA PHE A 880 -1.55 4.60 11.81
C PHE A 880 -2.69 3.70 12.30
N LEU A 881 -3.93 4.19 12.18
CA LEU A 881 -5.12 3.52 12.68
C LEU A 881 -5.44 2.23 11.92
N MET A 882 -5.30 2.21 10.58
CA MET A 882 -5.55 0.97 9.83
C MET A 882 -4.51 -0.09 10.12
N ASN A 883 -3.23 0.28 10.26
CA ASN A 883 -2.20 -0.71 10.59
C ASN A 883 -2.43 -1.33 11.97
N LEU A 884 -2.86 -0.51 12.94
CA LEU A 884 -3.25 -0.98 14.27
C LEU A 884 -4.45 -1.92 14.23
N ALA A 885 -5.44 -1.63 13.37
CA ALA A 885 -6.64 -2.45 13.23
C ALA A 885 -6.40 -3.79 12.51
N PHE A 886 -5.45 -3.85 11.57
CA PHE A 886 -5.32 -5.00 10.66
C PHE A 886 -4.16 -5.96 10.96
N TYR A 887 -2.93 -5.46 11.19
CA TYR A 887 -1.73 -6.31 11.10
C TYR A 887 -1.60 -7.37 12.19
N ASP A 888 -2.07 -7.10 13.42
CA ASP A 888 -2.05 -8.11 14.48
C ASP A 888 -3.26 -9.05 14.44
N GLN A 889 -4.36 -8.65 13.78
CA GLN A 889 -5.64 -9.34 13.86
C GLN A 889 -5.95 -10.21 12.64
N PHE A 890 -5.57 -9.81 11.43
CA PHE A 890 -5.98 -10.49 10.20
C PHE A 890 -4.81 -11.11 9.42
N TYR A 891 -5.14 -12.11 8.60
CA TYR A 891 -4.24 -12.72 7.59
C TYR A 891 -5.08 -13.25 6.40
N PHE A 892 -4.41 -13.72 5.34
CA PHE A 892 -5.09 -14.27 4.15
C PHE A 892 -4.67 -15.72 3.89
N SER A 893 -5.56 -16.67 4.14
CA SER A 893 -5.35 -18.10 3.88
C SER A 893 -5.33 -18.45 2.39
N GLY A 894 -5.99 -17.65 1.54
CA GLY A 894 -6.22 -17.98 0.13
C GLY A 894 -7.35 -19.00 -0.10
N LEU A 895 -8.13 -19.34 0.95
CA LEU A 895 -9.27 -20.26 0.89
C LEU A 895 -10.57 -19.61 0.38
N GLY A 896 -10.51 -18.38 -0.15
CA GLY A 896 -11.66 -17.69 -0.74
C GLY A 896 -12.14 -18.36 -2.03
N SER A 897 -13.34 -17.97 -2.48
CA SER A 897 -13.93 -18.44 -3.74
C SER A 897 -13.05 -18.07 -4.94
N GLN A 898 -12.85 -19.01 -5.87
CA GLN A 898 -12.10 -18.82 -7.12
C GLN A 898 -13.00 -19.01 -8.35
N THR A 899 -14.31 -18.85 -8.21
CA THR A 899 -15.32 -19.07 -9.25
C THR A 899 -15.42 -17.92 -10.27
N GLY A 900 -14.78 -16.78 -9.98
CA GLY A 900 -14.76 -15.60 -10.84
C GLY A 900 -14.13 -15.85 -12.22
N PRO A 901 -14.29 -14.94 -13.19
CA PRO A 901 -13.93 -15.20 -14.59
C PRO A 901 -12.45 -15.53 -14.82
N PHE A 902 -11.57 -15.04 -13.96
CA PHE A 902 -10.12 -15.25 -14.02
C PHE A 902 -9.60 -16.19 -12.93
N GLY A 903 -10.48 -16.77 -12.12
CA GLY A 903 -10.12 -17.77 -11.11
C GLY A 903 -10.08 -19.19 -11.68
N ASN A 904 -9.81 -20.15 -10.79
CA ASN A 904 -9.63 -21.56 -11.15
C ASN A 904 -10.94 -22.38 -11.13
N GLY A 905 -12.09 -21.73 -10.94
CA GLY A 905 -13.41 -22.36 -10.91
C GLY A 905 -13.74 -23.10 -9.61
N ARG A 906 -12.92 -22.97 -8.57
CA ARG A 906 -13.08 -23.65 -7.28
C ARG A 906 -13.95 -22.83 -6.34
N SER A 907 -14.94 -23.45 -5.70
CA SER A 907 -15.66 -22.79 -4.59
C SER A 907 -14.80 -22.78 -3.32
N THR A 908 -15.21 -22.01 -2.30
CA THR A 908 -14.62 -22.06 -0.95
C THR A 908 -14.59 -23.49 -0.39
N ALA A 909 -15.69 -24.23 -0.55
CA ALA A 909 -15.80 -25.61 -0.09
C ALA A 909 -14.86 -26.56 -0.86
N ASP A 910 -14.65 -26.34 -2.16
CA ASP A 910 -13.69 -27.12 -2.93
C ASP A 910 -12.25 -26.83 -2.50
N SER A 911 -11.94 -25.56 -2.24
CA SER A 911 -10.61 -25.14 -1.78
C SER A 911 -10.28 -25.71 -0.40
N ILE A 912 -11.25 -25.74 0.52
CA ILE A 912 -11.08 -26.38 1.84
C ILE A 912 -10.88 -27.89 1.72
N ARG A 913 -11.63 -28.57 0.83
CA ARG A 913 -11.46 -30.01 0.59
C ARG A 913 -10.11 -30.34 -0.04
N GLU A 914 -9.67 -29.55 -1.02
CA GLU A 914 -8.35 -29.72 -1.60
C GLU A 914 -7.24 -29.49 -0.56
N PHE A 915 -7.42 -28.50 0.32
CA PHE A 915 -6.50 -28.27 1.42
C PHE A 915 -6.46 -29.44 2.40
N SER A 916 -7.60 -30.06 2.72
CA SER A 916 -7.68 -31.24 3.60
C SER A 916 -7.03 -32.49 2.97
N GLU A 917 -7.21 -32.69 1.67
CA GLU A 917 -6.73 -33.88 0.95
C GLU A 917 -5.27 -33.79 0.48
N LEU A 918 -4.87 -32.62 -0.04
CA LEU A 918 -3.59 -32.42 -0.73
C LEU A 918 -2.62 -31.51 0.02
N ASN A 919 -3.07 -30.81 1.07
CA ASN A 919 -2.26 -29.82 1.79
C ASN A 919 -1.64 -28.79 0.82
N SER A 920 -2.49 -28.23 -0.03
CA SER A 920 -2.11 -27.30 -1.09
C SER A 920 -2.96 -26.03 -1.01
N LEU A 921 -2.30 -24.87 -1.09
CA LEU A 921 -2.90 -23.54 -1.12
C LEU A 921 -2.11 -22.67 -2.10
N THR A 922 -2.67 -21.51 -2.44
CA THR A 922 -1.99 -20.52 -3.30
C THR A 922 -0.66 -20.04 -2.70
N ASP A 923 -0.55 -19.95 -1.37
CA ASP A 923 0.72 -19.75 -0.65
C ASP A 923 1.16 -21.11 -0.09
N ASP A 924 2.17 -21.72 -0.71
CA ASP A 924 2.69 -23.04 -0.34
C ASP A 924 3.27 -23.05 1.08
N ARG A 925 3.52 -21.89 1.70
CA ARG A 925 4.01 -21.81 3.08
C ARG A 925 2.90 -22.06 4.10
N LEU A 926 1.64 -21.84 3.75
CA LEU A 926 0.51 -22.15 4.62
C LEU A 926 0.21 -23.65 4.56
N GLN A 927 0.67 -24.37 5.59
CA GLN A 927 0.56 -25.82 5.65
C GLN A 927 -0.57 -26.24 6.59
N LEU A 928 -1.29 -27.29 6.20
CA LEU A 928 -2.28 -27.98 7.00
C LEU A 928 -1.63 -28.50 8.28
N TYR A 929 -2.21 -28.11 9.39
CA TYR A 929 -1.96 -28.68 10.70
C TYR A 929 -3.21 -29.40 11.16
N ASN A 930 -3.09 -30.71 11.40
CA ASN A 930 -4.14 -31.48 12.02
C ASN A 930 -3.84 -31.69 13.51
N PRO A 931 -4.56 -31.01 14.43
CA PRO A 931 -4.44 -31.30 15.86
C PRO A 931 -4.76 -32.76 16.11
N SER A 932 -3.90 -33.49 16.83
CA SER A 932 -4.02 -34.94 17.06
C SER A 932 -5.33 -35.42 17.69
N THR A 933 -6.17 -34.49 18.14
CA THR A 933 -7.46 -34.72 18.81
C THR A 933 -8.67 -34.50 17.89
N ARG A 934 -8.48 -34.11 16.62
CA ARG A 934 -9.56 -33.78 15.67
C ARG A 934 -9.53 -34.64 14.43
N ASP A 935 -10.73 -34.89 13.90
CA ASP A 935 -10.89 -35.57 12.62
C ASP A 935 -10.85 -34.55 11.48
N THR A 936 -10.22 -34.88 10.36
CA THR A 936 -10.13 -33.97 9.20
C THR A 936 -11.50 -33.63 8.62
N SER A 937 -12.54 -34.45 8.87
CA SER A 937 -13.92 -34.11 8.51
C SER A 937 -14.42 -32.82 9.18
N GLU A 938 -13.94 -32.46 10.37
CA GLU A 938 -14.28 -31.20 11.04
C GLU A 938 -13.83 -29.97 10.22
N LEU A 939 -12.70 -30.08 9.51
CA LEU A 939 -12.22 -29.02 8.62
C LEU A 939 -13.15 -28.84 7.42
N GLU A 940 -13.67 -29.92 6.86
CA GLU A 940 -14.63 -29.85 5.75
C GLU A 940 -15.98 -29.25 6.19
N GLU A 941 -16.41 -29.52 7.42
CA GLU A 941 -17.62 -28.93 8.01
C GLU A 941 -17.50 -27.40 8.16
N LEU A 942 -16.28 -26.87 8.39
CA LEU A 942 -16.04 -25.41 8.47
C LEU A 942 -16.42 -24.68 7.18
N ALA A 943 -16.46 -25.34 6.03
CA ALA A 943 -16.84 -24.69 4.77
C ALA A 943 -18.25 -24.07 4.80
N ASN A 944 -19.13 -24.53 5.71
CA ASN A 944 -20.49 -24.02 5.86
C ASN A 944 -20.71 -23.27 7.19
N ASP A 945 -19.65 -23.04 7.98
CA ASP A 945 -19.73 -22.35 9.26
C ASP A 945 -19.58 -20.83 9.07
N GLU A 946 -20.52 -20.05 9.61
CA GLU A 946 -20.44 -18.58 9.58
C GLU A 946 -19.20 -18.04 10.32
N LEU A 947 -18.70 -18.80 11.31
CA LEU A 947 -17.48 -18.49 12.08
C LEU A 947 -16.22 -19.16 11.54
N ALA A 948 -16.25 -19.72 10.32
CA ALA A 948 -15.07 -20.36 9.72
C ALA A 948 -13.84 -19.45 9.72
N HIS A 949 -14.05 -18.16 9.44
CA HIS A 949 -13.01 -17.13 9.43
C HIS A 949 -12.32 -16.93 10.80
N GLU A 950 -12.97 -17.24 11.93
CA GLU A 950 -12.33 -17.20 13.26
C GLU A 950 -11.67 -18.53 13.65
N LYS A 951 -12.03 -19.64 12.99
CA LYS A 951 -11.62 -21.00 13.38
C LYS A 951 -10.53 -21.61 12.50
N ILE A 952 -10.45 -21.23 11.22
CA ILE A 952 -9.56 -21.88 10.25
C ILE A 952 -8.08 -21.79 10.61
N ALA A 953 -7.66 -20.74 11.33
CA ALA A 953 -6.27 -20.56 11.77
C ALA A 953 -5.79 -21.69 12.71
N ALA A 954 -6.69 -22.42 13.38
CA ALA A 954 -6.35 -23.58 14.19
C ALA A 954 -5.81 -24.77 13.38
N TRP A 955 -6.12 -24.78 12.08
CA TRP A 955 -5.77 -25.85 11.13
C TRP A 955 -4.58 -25.48 10.24
N GLN A 956 -3.92 -24.35 10.50
CA GLN A 956 -2.86 -23.83 9.64
C GLN A 956 -1.62 -23.48 10.44
N MET A 957 -0.45 -23.73 9.85
CA MET A 957 0.84 -23.23 10.32
C MET A 957 1.61 -22.62 9.16
N MET A 958 2.31 -21.53 9.44
CA MET A 958 3.12 -20.81 8.47
C MET A 958 4.54 -21.38 8.43
N GLU A 959 4.91 -22.09 7.37
CA GLU A 959 6.28 -22.55 7.14
C GLU A 959 7.18 -21.41 6.64
N GLY A 960 8.26 -21.14 7.37
CA GLY A 960 9.10 -19.98 7.10
C GLY A 960 8.52 -18.68 7.67
N ALA A 961 7.79 -18.77 8.79
CA ALA A 961 7.45 -17.59 9.57
C ALA A 961 8.73 -16.82 9.94
N PHE A 962 8.72 -15.51 9.70
CA PHE A 962 9.87 -14.64 9.80
C PHE A 962 9.61 -13.55 10.82
N ASN A 963 10.43 -13.56 11.86
CA ASN A 963 10.38 -12.60 12.94
C ASN A 963 11.02 -11.28 12.50
N VAL A 964 10.21 -10.22 12.43
CA VAL A 964 10.62 -8.87 11.98
C VAL A 964 11.67 -8.23 12.89
N ASN A 965 11.90 -8.79 14.08
CA ASN A 965 13.01 -8.40 14.96
C ASN A 965 14.36 -9.03 14.54
N SER A 966 14.44 -9.67 13.38
CA SER A 966 15.70 -10.21 12.84
C SER A 966 16.72 -9.10 12.57
N THR A 967 17.95 -9.38 12.99
CA THR A 967 19.14 -8.57 12.77
C THR A 967 20.10 -9.23 11.75
N SER A 968 19.63 -10.26 11.03
CA SER A 968 20.39 -10.93 9.96
C SER A 968 20.11 -10.26 8.61
N VAL A 969 21.14 -9.64 8.02
CA VAL A 969 21.07 -9.03 6.69
C VAL A 969 20.78 -10.08 5.62
N LYS A 970 21.47 -11.24 5.69
CA LYS A 970 21.26 -12.36 4.75
C LYS A 970 19.83 -12.90 4.81
N ALA A 971 19.25 -13.00 6.01
CA ALA A 971 17.87 -13.44 6.15
C ALA A 971 16.88 -12.44 5.53
N TRP A 972 17.03 -11.15 5.81
CA TRP A 972 16.22 -10.09 5.18
C TRP A 972 16.35 -10.09 3.66
N LYS A 973 17.58 -10.19 3.13
CA LYS A 973 17.84 -10.26 1.68
C LYS A 973 17.07 -11.41 1.01
N ALA A 974 17.13 -12.61 1.59
CA ALA A 974 16.38 -13.77 1.08
C ALA A 974 14.85 -13.60 1.18
N MET A 975 14.35 -12.97 2.24
CA MET A 975 12.92 -12.70 2.41
C MET A 975 12.39 -11.66 1.43
N LEU A 976 13.16 -10.60 1.15
CA LEU A 976 12.78 -9.54 0.21
C LEU A 976 12.80 -10.04 -1.24
N ALA A 977 13.64 -11.01 -1.56
CA ALA A 977 13.69 -11.63 -2.88
C ALA A 977 12.67 -12.79 -3.06
N SER A 978 11.70 -12.95 -2.13
CA SER A 978 10.81 -14.11 -2.07
C SER A 978 9.69 -14.15 -3.11
N ILE A 979 9.44 -13.05 -3.83
CA ILE A 979 8.56 -13.06 -5.00
C ILE A 979 9.30 -13.80 -6.11
N HIS A 980 8.82 -15.01 -6.38
CA HIS A 980 9.29 -15.82 -7.48
C HIS A 980 8.44 -15.50 -8.71
N ALA A 981 9.02 -14.80 -9.68
CA ALA A 981 8.28 -14.23 -10.81
C ALA A 981 8.38 -14.98 -12.17
N PRO A 982 8.77 -16.27 -12.30
CA PRO A 982 8.66 -16.90 -13.60
C PRO A 982 7.19 -17.12 -13.92
N ASP A 983 6.75 -16.65 -15.08
CA ASP A 983 5.44 -16.88 -15.69
C ASP A 983 4.24 -16.16 -15.04
N ALA A 984 4.46 -14.98 -14.47
CA ALA A 984 3.36 -14.07 -14.13
C ALA A 984 2.69 -13.52 -15.42
N LEU A 985 1.52 -12.90 -15.28
CA LEU A 985 0.85 -12.22 -16.39
C LEU A 985 0.85 -10.70 -16.19
N LEU A 986 0.88 -9.97 -17.30
CA LEU A 986 0.57 -8.55 -17.35
C LEU A 986 -0.64 -8.30 -18.26
N ASN A 987 -1.36 -7.20 -18.03
CA ASN A 987 -2.39 -6.69 -18.94
C ASN A 987 -1.78 -5.55 -19.77
N GLU A 988 -0.95 -5.93 -20.75
CA GLU A 988 -0.12 -5.03 -21.54
C GLU A 988 -0.96 -4.01 -22.30
N LEU A 989 -0.74 -2.73 -22.03
CA LEU A 989 -1.40 -1.64 -22.74
C LEU A 989 -0.76 -1.43 -24.12
N SER A 990 -1.61 -1.25 -25.14
CA SER A 990 -1.20 -0.79 -26.47
C SER A 990 -1.83 0.58 -26.75
N PRO A 991 -1.16 1.69 -26.35
CA PRO A 991 -1.70 3.03 -26.55
C PRO A 991 -2.00 3.38 -28.01
N SER A 992 -1.21 2.85 -28.96
CA SER A 992 -1.37 3.11 -30.39
C SER A 992 -2.66 2.52 -30.97
N ASN A 993 -3.10 1.39 -30.42
CA ASN A 993 -4.28 0.66 -30.90
C ASN A 993 -5.50 0.87 -30.00
N SER A 994 -5.36 1.63 -28.90
CA SER A 994 -6.40 1.81 -27.87
C SER A 994 -6.97 0.47 -27.38
N SER A 995 -6.07 -0.46 -27.05
CA SER A 995 -6.41 -1.80 -26.57
C SER A 995 -5.48 -2.24 -25.45
N SER A 996 -5.82 -3.33 -24.76
CA SER A 996 -4.92 -4.08 -23.90
C SER A 996 -5.04 -5.58 -24.18
N SER A 997 -4.04 -6.36 -23.80
CA SER A 997 -4.06 -7.83 -23.88
C SER A 997 -3.38 -8.46 -22.67
N LEU A 998 -3.84 -9.64 -22.27
CA LEU A 998 -3.11 -10.44 -21.27
C LEU A 998 -1.93 -11.14 -21.93
N GLU A 999 -0.72 -10.83 -21.48
CA GLU A 999 0.54 -11.34 -22.00
C GLU A 999 1.37 -11.97 -20.89
N GLU A 1000 2.30 -12.86 -21.28
CA GLU A 1000 3.27 -13.42 -20.33
C GLU A 1000 4.33 -12.37 -19.95
N LEU A 1001 4.56 -12.26 -18.63
CA LEU A 1001 5.64 -11.49 -18.05
C LEU A 1001 6.84 -12.42 -17.86
N GLY A 1002 7.96 -12.11 -18.52
CA GLY A 1002 9.15 -12.95 -18.50
C GLY A 1002 9.80 -13.05 -17.11
N SER A 1003 10.62 -14.08 -16.90
CA SER A 1003 11.47 -14.20 -15.70
C SER A 1003 12.41 -13.01 -15.57
N THR A 1004 12.78 -12.65 -14.33
CA THR A 1004 13.85 -11.67 -14.06
C THR A 1004 15.22 -12.19 -14.52
N GLY A 1005 16.19 -11.30 -14.66
CA GLY A 1005 17.58 -11.69 -14.88
C GLY A 1005 18.17 -12.47 -13.70
N SER A 1006 19.32 -13.12 -13.94
CA SER A 1006 20.06 -13.82 -12.88
C SER A 1006 20.54 -12.82 -11.83
N GLY A 1007 20.24 -13.07 -10.55
CA GLY A 1007 20.57 -12.15 -9.46
C GLY A 1007 19.64 -10.93 -9.36
N GLU A 1008 18.47 -10.99 -10.01
CA GLU A 1008 17.46 -9.94 -9.96
C GLU A 1008 16.15 -10.49 -9.40
N THR A 1009 15.43 -9.63 -8.67
CA THR A 1009 14.09 -9.92 -8.15
C THR A 1009 13.11 -8.83 -8.56
N ARG A 1010 11.82 -9.16 -8.59
CA ARG A 1010 10.76 -8.26 -9.04
C ARG A 1010 9.83 -7.94 -7.87
N LEU A 1011 9.65 -6.65 -7.61
CA LEU A 1011 8.65 -6.16 -6.68
C LEU A 1011 7.66 -5.30 -7.46
N SER A 1012 6.37 -5.58 -7.28
CA SER A 1012 5.30 -4.87 -7.98
C SER A 1012 4.19 -4.50 -7.02
N ARG A 1013 3.71 -3.26 -7.13
CA ARG A 1013 2.49 -2.85 -6.43
C ARG A 1013 1.24 -3.51 -7.00
N LEU A 1014 1.22 -3.72 -8.31
CA LEU A 1014 0.11 -4.33 -9.03
C LEU A 1014 0.42 -5.82 -9.22
N ARG A 1015 -0.48 -6.72 -8.83
CA ARG A 1015 -0.29 -8.15 -9.10
C ARG A 1015 -0.41 -8.48 -10.59
N VAL A 1016 -1.15 -7.65 -11.31
CA VAL A 1016 -1.26 -7.66 -12.77
C VAL A 1016 -0.78 -6.31 -13.30
N PRO A 1017 0.54 -6.15 -13.57
CA PRO A 1017 1.08 -4.94 -14.15
C PRO A 1017 0.48 -4.62 -15.52
N LEU A 1018 0.64 -3.38 -15.97
CA LEU A 1018 0.09 -2.90 -17.25
C LEU A 1018 1.17 -2.57 -18.29
N SER A 1019 2.43 -2.72 -17.92
CA SER A 1019 3.61 -2.61 -18.79
C SER A 1019 4.69 -3.60 -18.37
N ARG A 1020 5.69 -3.76 -19.22
CA ARG A 1020 6.96 -4.39 -18.86
C ARG A 1020 7.78 -3.45 -17.97
N SER A 1021 8.71 -4.00 -17.19
CA SER A 1021 9.72 -3.21 -16.47
C SER A 1021 10.63 -2.49 -17.48
N ALA A 1022 11.39 -1.49 -17.03
CA ALA A 1022 12.39 -0.85 -17.88
C ALA A 1022 13.47 -1.85 -18.32
N GLU A 1023 13.83 -2.79 -17.43
CA GLU A 1023 14.78 -3.87 -17.66
C GLU A 1023 14.28 -4.90 -18.69
N ASP A 1024 12.96 -5.14 -18.75
CA ASP A 1024 12.29 -5.98 -19.77
C ASP A 1024 11.78 -5.17 -20.98
N GLY A 1025 12.39 -4.01 -21.28
CA GLY A 1025 12.16 -3.24 -22.50
C GLY A 1025 10.90 -2.36 -22.51
N GLY A 1026 10.27 -2.12 -21.36
CA GLY A 1026 9.24 -1.10 -21.18
C GLY A 1026 9.81 0.31 -21.28
N GLU A 1027 8.99 1.28 -21.72
CA GLU A 1027 9.36 2.70 -21.66
C GLU A 1027 9.43 3.14 -20.19
N ASP A 1028 10.53 3.79 -19.76
CA ASP A 1028 10.77 4.20 -18.37
C ASP A 1028 9.56 4.84 -17.70
N ARG A 1029 8.91 5.76 -18.42
CA ARG A 1029 7.72 6.46 -17.93
C ARG A 1029 6.52 5.54 -17.77
N SER A 1030 6.28 4.64 -18.72
CA SER A 1030 5.21 3.65 -18.62
C SER A 1030 5.50 2.67 -17.48
N ALA A 1031 6.68 2.06 -17.46
CA ALA A 1031 7.11 1.13 -16.42
C ALA A 1031 6.92 1.71 -15.01
N TYR A 1032 7.26 2.98 -14.81
CA TYR A 1032 7.11 3.66 -13.52
C TYR A 1032 5.64 3.84 -13.09
N TRP A 1033 4.72 4.19 -14.01
CA TRP A 1033 3.33 4.50 -13.68
C TRP A 1033 2.37 3.31 -13.78
N LEU A 1034 2.85 2.19 -14.30
CA LEU A 1034 2.07 1.00 -14.65
C LEU A 1034 2.64 -0.31 -14.08
N ALA A 1035 3.78 -0.25 -13.38
CA ALA A 1035 4.51 -1.39 -12.80
C ALA A 1035 4.97 -2.40 -13.89
N PRO A 1036 5.76 -3.44 -13.57
CA PRO A 1036 6.48 -3.72 -12.32
C PRO A 1036 7.87 -3.06 -12.29
N ARG A 1037 8.62 -3.29 -11.21
CA ARG A 1037 10.03 -2.88 -11.07
C ARG A 1037 10.93 -4.04 -10.67
N GLU A 1038 12.15 -4.04 -11.20
CA GLU A 1038 13.18 -5.03 -10.90
C GLU A 1038 14.32 -4.44 -10.07
N TYR A 1039 14.95 -5.30 -9.27
CA TYR A 1039 16.00 -4.94 -8.33
C TYR A 1039 17.12 -5.95 -8.40
N THR A 1040 18.34 -5.43 -8.47
CA THR A 1040 19.56 -6.23 -8.41
C THR A 1040 19.81 -6.73 -6.98
N GLU A 1041 20.55 -7.83 -6.88
CA GLU A 1041 21.01 -8.38 -5.60
C GLU A 1041 21.69 -7.33 -4.69
N ALA A 1042 22.52 -6.46 -5.26
CA ALA A 1042 23.22 -5.41 -4.52
C ALA A 1042 22.25 -4.36 -3.93
N GLN A 1043 21.20 -3.99 -4.68
CA GLN A 1043 20.18 -3.07 -4.18
C GLN A 1043 19.38 -3.69 -3.02
N ILE A 1044 19.04 -4.98 -3.12
CA ILE A 1044 18.34 -5.70 -2.04
C ILE A 1044 19.23 -5.87 -0.82
N GLU A 1045 20.54 -6.05 -0.99
CA GLU A 1045 21.48 -6.12 0.12
C GLU A 1045 21.58 -4.81 0.89
N VAL A 1046 21.75 -3.68 0.20
CA VAL A 1046 21.74 -2.34 0.83
C VAL A 1046 20.41 -2.08 1.55
N LEU A 1047 19.29 -2.48 0.95
CA LEU A 1047 17.98 -2.38 1.60
C LEU A 1047 17.92 -3.23 2.89
N ALA A 1048 18.40 -4.47 2.85
CA ALA A 1048 18.42 -5.37 4.00
C ALA A 1048 19.32 -4.83 5.15
N GLU A 1049 20.47 -4.25 4.83
CA GLU A 1049 21.35 -3.57 5.79
C GLU A 1049 20.62 -2.42 6.50
N ASN A 1050 19.97 -1.55 5.72
CA ASN A 1050 19.22 -0.42 6.26
C ASN A 1050 17.99 -0.87 7.08
N ILE A 1051 17.34 -1.98 6.72
CA ILE A 1051 16.26 -2.56 7.52
C ILE A 1051 16.80 -3.01 8.88
N VAL A 1052 17.93 -3.73 8.92
CA VAL A 1052 18.56 -4.16 10.18
C VAL A 1052 18.94 -2.96 11.04
N GLU A 1053 19.41 -1.85 10.45
CA GLU A 1053 19.66 -0.61 11.18
C GLU A 1053 18.39 -0.05 11.80
N GLN A 1054 17.29 0.04 11.04
CA GLN A 1054 15.99 0.51 11.56
C GLN A 1054 15.41 -0.42 12.63
N VAL A 1055 15.58 -1.74 12.49
CA VAL A 1055 15.20 -2.74 13.50
C VAL A 1055 15.96 -2.52 14.80
N LYS A 1056 17.28 -2.24 14.76
CA LYS A 1056 18.09 -1.94 15.95
C LYS A 1056 17.77 -0.57 16.56
N GLN A 1057 17.43 0.41 15.72
CA GLN A 1057 17.12 1.75 16.17
C GLN A 1057 15.78 1.80 16.91
N ARG A 1058 14.77 1.11 16.38
CA ARG A 1058 13.37 1.18 16.85
C ARG A 1058 12.99 0.00 17.73
N GLY A 1059 13.60 -1.15 17.54
CA GLY A 1059 13.19 -2.41 18.15
C GLY A 1059 13.70 -2.64 19.59
N PRO A 1060 13.33 -3.78 20.21
CA PRO A 1060 12.45 -4.81 19.65
C PRO A 1060 11.02 -4.28 19.44
N PHE A 1061 10.40 -4.62 18.32
CA PHE A 1061 8.99 -4.35 18.04
C PHE A 1061 8.14 -5.36 18.81
N LEU A 1062 7.19 -4.85 19.59
CA LEU A 1062 6.39 -5.61 20.54
C LEU A 1062 5.01 -6.04 19.98
N SER A 1063 4.75 -5.73 18.72
CA SER A 1063 3.61 -6.20 17.91
C SER A 1063 3.90 -5.98 16.43
N LEU A 1064 3.08 -6.57 15.54
CA LEU A 1064 3.26 -6.32 14.11
C LEU A 1064 2.79 -4.92 13.73
N ALA A 1065 1.72 -4.41 14.37
CA ALA A 1065 1.28 -3.03 14.17
C ALA A 1065 2.36 -2.00 14.56
N GLU A 1066 3.13 -2.23 15.65
CA GLU A 1066 4.24 -1.34 16.02
C GLU A 1066 5.35 -1.34 14.97
N PHE A 1067 5.67 -2.50 14.39
CA PHE A 1067 6.68 -2.60 13.32
C PHE A 1067 6.29 -1.81 12.06
N VAL A 1068 5.02 -1.91 11.66
CA VAL A 1068 4.50 -1.22 10.49
C VAL A 1068 4.39 0.29 10.76
N ASN A 1069 4.00 0.69 11.97
CA ASN A 1069 3.76 2.09 12.27
C ASN A 1069 5.01 2.91 12.59
N ARG A 1070 4.96 4.20 12.24
CA ARG A 1070 5.87 5.23 12.74
C ARG A 1070 5.75 5.35 14.26
N GLN A 1071 6.84 5.73 14.94
CA GLN A 1071 6.82 5.95 16.39
C GLN A 1071 6.40 7.39 16.69
N LEU A 1072 5.31 7.60 17.43
CA LEU A 1072 4.80 8.95 17.67
C LEU A 1072 5.82 9.80 18.43
N GLY A 1073 6.10 11.00 17.93
CA GLY A 1073 7.14 11.85 18.48
C GLY A 1073 7.39 13.10 17.65
N ASN A 1074 8.51 13.78 17.92
CA ASN A 1074 8.91 15.01 17.23
C ASN A 1074 10.25 14.84 16.49
N ASP A 1075 10.72 13.60 16.34
CA ASP A 1075 11.97 13.26 15.68
C ASP A 1075 11.70 12.58 14.31
N GLU A 1076 12.77 12.12 13.67
CA GLU A 1076 12.69 11.46 12.37
C GLU A 1076 11.92 10.13 12.42
N LEU A 1077 11.91 9.45 13.58
CA LEU A 1077 11.20 8.19 13.77
C LEU A 1077 9.67 8.36 13.67
N ALA A 1078 9.20 9.58 13.89
CA ALA A 1078 7.80 9.97 13.79
C ALA A 1078 7.33 10.29 12.37
N MET A 1079 8.22 10.36 11.37
CA MET A 1079 7.85 10.71 10.00
C MET A 1079 7.37 9.51 9.18
N LYS A 1080 7.89 8.31 9.45
CA LYS A 1080 7.60 7.11 8.65
C LYS A 1080 7.89 5.80 9.41
N GLY A 1081 7.28 4.71 8.95
CA GLY A 1081 7.52 3.35 9.44
C GLY A 1081 8.94 2.83 9.18
N ALA A 1082 9.30 1.72 9.83
CA ALA A 1082 10.68 1.20 9.84
C ALA A 1082 11.18 0.82 8.44
N LEU A 1083 10.37 0.11 7.66
CA LEU A 1083 10.78 -0.31 6.31
C LEU A 1083 10.85 0.87 5.34
N GLN A 1084 9.95 1.85 5.48
CA GLN A 1084 10.03 3.05 4.64
C GLN A 1084 11.29 3.87 4.92
N ALA A 1085 11.66 4.02 6.19
CA ALA A 1085 12.93 4.67 6.55
C ALA A 1085 14.13 3.95 5.92
N ALA A 1086 14.12 2.62 5.89
CA ALA A 1086 15.17 1.84 5.24
C ALA A 1086 15.19 1.99 3.71
N ILE A 1087 14.03 2.05 3.06
CA ILE A 1087 13.91 2.30 1.61
C ILE A 1087 14.49 3.68 1.26
N ASP A 1088 14.15 4.71 2.04
CA ASP A 1088 14.61 6.07 1.79
C ASP A 1088 16.13 6.18 2.00
N LEU A 1089 16.69 5.49 3.01
CA LEU A 1089 18.15 5.40 3.23
C LEU A 1089 18.89 4.64 2.12
N ALA A 1090 18.25 3.63 1.52
CA ALA A 1090 18.80 2.88 0.40
C ALA A 1090 18.79 3.69 -0.92
N ASN A 1091 18.14 4.85 -0.94
CA ASN A 1091 17.94 5.72 -2.10
C ASN A 1091 17.48 5.01 -3.38
N LEU A 1092 16.55 4.05 -3.24
CA LEU A 1092 16.12 3.24 -4.37
C LEU A 1092 15.13 3.97 -5.29
N ASN A 1093 14.48 5.04 -4.85
CA ASN A 1093 13.37 5.66 -5.61
C ASN A 1093 13.80 6.84 -6.49
N GLU A 1094 14.82 7.59 -6.11
CA GLU A 1094 15.15 8.88 -6.72
C GLU A 1094 15.58 8.73 -8.19
N GLU A 1095 16.54 7.86 -8.49
CA GLU A 1095 17.11 7.73 -9.84
C GLU A 1095 16.06 7.31 -10.87
N VAL A 1096 15.24 6.30 -10.54
CA VAL A 1096 14.20 5.78 -11.44
C VAL A 1096 13.10 6.82 -11.66
N ALA A 1097 12.74 7.57 -10.63
CA ALA A 1097 11.77 8.67 -10.74
C ALA A 1097 12.29 9.80 -11.64
N GLN A 1098 13.59 10.14 -11.56
CA GLN A 1098 14.22 11.12 -12.43
C GLN A 1098 14.23 10.66 -13.90
N GLN A 1099 14.61 9.40 -14.15
CA GLN A 1099 14.58 8.82 -15.50
C GLN A 1099 13.17 8.82 -16.11
N ALA A 1100 12.16 8.48 -15.31
CA ALA A 1100 10.76 8.49 -15.72
C ALA A 1100 10.12 9.89 -15.81
N THR A 1101 10.83 10.96 -15.44
CA THR A 1101 10.26 12.33 -15.27
C THR A 1101 9.00 12.27 -14.40
N ALA A 1102 9.08 11.58 -13.26
CA ALA A 1102 7.93 11.29 -12.43
C ALA A 1102 7.51 12.46 -11.54
N GLY A 1103 8.40 13.42 -11.25
CA GLY A 1103 8.14 14.56 -10.37
C GLY A 1103 9.44 15.25 -9.96
N TYR A 1104 9.42 15.94 -8.82
CA TYR A 1104 10.56 16.67 -8.26
C TYR A 1104 10.59 16.59 -6.72
N GLU A 1105 11.68 17.05 -6.11
CA GLU A 1105 11.81 17.16 -4.65
C GLU A 1105 11.27 18.51 -4.17
N ILE A 1106 10.23 18.49 -3.33
CA ILE A 1106 9.60 19.70 -2.78
C ILE A 1106 10.47 20.26 -1.64
N ASP A 1107 10.92 21.51 -1.78
CA ASP A 1107 11.70 22.19 -0.76
C ASP A 1107 10.81 22.74 0.36
N ARG A 1108 11.28 22.69 1.61
CA ARG A 1108 10.57 23.24 2.78
C ARG A 1108 10.28 24.74 2.63
N ALA A 1109 11.16 25.50 1.99
CA ALA A 1109 10.98 26.93 1.76
C ALA A 1109 9.82 27.22 0.80
N GLU A 1110 9.54 26.33 -0.15
CA GLU A 1110 8.44 26.48 -1.12
C GLU A 1110 7.06 26.35 -0.45
N ILE A 1111 6.98 25.53 0.60
CA ILE A 1111 5.73 25.19 1.29
C ILE A 1111 5.59 25.85 2.67
N ALA A 1112 6.48 26.79 3.02
CA ALA A 1112 6.51 27.42 4.33
C ALA A 1112 5.17 28.13 4.68
N ASP A 1113 4.49 28.67 3.68
CA ASP A 1113 3.23 29.42 3.84
C ASP A 1113 1.97 28.53 3.77
N TYR A 1114 2.11 27.20 3.56
CA TYR A 1114 0.98 26.29 3.34
C TYR A 1114 0.22 25.90 4.64
N LYS A 1115 0.62 26.45 5.79
CA LYS A 1115 -0.02 26.26 7.11
C LYS A 1115 -0.15 24.78 7.54
N TYR A 1116 0.77 23.93 7.10
CA TYR A 1116 0.83 22.54 7.55
C TYR A 1116 1.15 22.43 9.04
N SER A 1117 0.52 21.48 9.73
CA SER A 1117 0.88 21.10 11.10
C SER A 1117 2.25 20.44 11.16
N ASN A 1118 2.62 19.72 10.09
CA ASN A 1118 3.89 19.05 9.93
C ASN A 1118 4.47 19.35 8.54
N THR A 1119 5.30 20.39 8.45
CA THR A 1119 5.95 20.81 7.19
C THR A 1119 6.95 19.77 6.68
N GLU A 1120 7.62 19.01 7.57
CA GLU A 1120 8.59 17.98 7.17
C GLU A 1120 7.91 16.85 6.37
N ALA A 1121 6.68 16.46 6.75
CA ALA A 1121 5.91 15.46 6.02
C ALA A 1121 5.53 15.89 4.59
N ALA A 1122 5.38 17.20 4.35
CA ALA A 1122 5.02 17.74 3.05
C ALA A 1122 6.22 17.91 2.10
N ALA A 1123 7.45 18.03 2.62
CA ALA A 1123 8.67 18.15 1.82
C ALA A 1123 9.16 16.80 1.26
N GLY A 1124 10.07 16.83 0.28
CA GLY A 1124 10.62 15.66 -0.40
C GLY A 1124 9.82 15.25 -1.65
N ALA A 1125 9.93 13.99 -2.06
CA ALA A 1125 9.43 13.50 -3.34
C ALA A 1125 7.93 13.81 -3.58
N SER A 1126 7.63 14.62 -4.60
CA SER A 1126 6.25 14.90 -5.04
C SER A 1126 5.53 13.66 -5.59
N TYR A 1127 6.31 12.69 -6.07
CA TYR A 1127 5.89 11.40 -6.62
C TYR A 1127 5.79 10.29 -5.55
N GLN A 1128 5.90 10.63 -4.26
CA GLN A 1128 5.70 9.68 -3.16
C GLN A 1128 4.34 9.00 -3.28
N GLY A 1129 4.34 7.66 -3.26
CA GLY A 1129 3.13 6.85 -3.41
C GLY A 1129 2.76 6.52 -4.86
N ALA A 1130 3.53 6.93 -5.87
CA ALA A 1130 3.37 6.44 -7.23
C ALA A 1130 3.63 4.91 -7.33
N PRO A 1131 3.06 4.17 -8.31
CA PRO A 1131 3.25 2.72 -8.44
C PRO A 1131 4.72 2.27 -8.53
N GLY A 1132 5.57 3.04 -9.21
CA GLY A 1132 7.02 2.78 -9.32
C GLY A 1132 7.85 3.27 -8.13
N TYR A 1133 7.25 4.02 -7.20
CA TYR A 1133 7.87 4.37 -5.93
C TYR A 1133 7.77 3.17 -4.99
N LEU A 1134 8.89 2.55 -4.62
CA LEU A 1134 8.91 1.45 -3.67
C LEU A 1134 8.43 1.93 -2.30
N THR A 1135 7.38 1.30 -1.78
CA THR A 1135 6.81 1.61 -0.48
C THR A 1135 6.97 0.46 0.50
N GLN A 1136 6.84 0.78 1.79
CA GLN A 1136 6.75 -0.23 2.84
C GLN A 1136 5.62 -1.24 2.59
N ALA A 1137 4.47 -0.81 2.08
CA ALA A 1137 3.36 -1.71 1.74
C ALA A 1137 3.76 -2.76 0.69
N ASP A 1138 4.58 -2.39 -0.30
CA ASP A 1138 5.07 -3.31 -1.35
C ASP A 1138 5.98 -4.41 -0.73
N LEU A 1139 6.83 -4.05 0.24
CA LEU A 1139 7.65 -5.03 0.98
C LEU A 1139 6.81 -5.91 1.90
N LEU A 1140 5.78 -5.36 2.55
CA LEU A 1140 4.87 -6.15 3.40
C LEU A 1140 4.04 -7.14 2.59
N ASN A 1141 3.66 -6.82 1.35
CA ASN A 1141 3.07 -7.79 0.43
C ASN A 1141 4.03 -8.95 0.13
N THR A 1142 5.30 -8.64 -0.09
CA THR A 1142 6.34 -9.64 -0.35
C THR A 1142 6.49 -10.60 0.83
N LEU A 1143 6.56 -10.07 2.06
CA LEU A 1143 6.58 -10.91 3.27
C LEU A 1143 5.27 -11.70 3.42
N GLY A 1144 4.13 -11.08 3.12
CA GLY A 1144 2.80 -11.65 3.23
C GLY A 1144 2.52 -12.13 4.65
N ASN A 1145 1.93 -13.32 4.77
CA ASN A 1145 1.61 -13.92 6.06
C ASN A 1145 2.83 -14.41 6.87
N ALA A 1146 4.04 -14.39 6.29
CA ALA A 1146 5.23 -14.85 7.00
C ALA A 1146 5.69 -13.87 8.09
N ALA A 1147 5.37 -12.57 7.98
CA ALA A 1147 5.81 -11.59 8.96
C ALA A 1147 5.14 -11.79 10.34
N THR A 1148 5.98 -11.89 11.38
CA THR A 1148 5.56 -12.03 12.78
C THR A 1148 6.46 -11.20 13.69
N ALA A 1149 5.97 -10.78 14.87
CA ALA A 1149 6.78 -10.12 15.90
C ALA A 1149 7.41 -11.12 16.88
N ARG A 1150 7.18 -12.42 16.68
CA ARG A 1150 7.64 -13.48 17.57
C ARG A 1150 8.00 -14.73 16.80
N SER A 1151 8.80 -15.58 17.44
CA SER A 1151 9.11 -16.91 16.92
C SER A 1151 8.40 -18.01 17.70
N ASP A 1152 8.15 -19.11 17.00
CA ASP A 1152 7.48 -20.31 17.53
C ASP A 1152 8.36 -21.57 17.39
N THR A 1153 9.51 -21.45 16.72
CA THR A 1153 10.51 -22.52 16.57
C THR A 1153 11.82 -22.09 17.20
N PHE A 1154 12.39 -22.97 18.01
CA PHE A 1154 13.63 -22.71 18.75
C PHE A 1154 14.54 -23.93 18.74
N VAL A 1155 15.85 -23.69 18.72
CA VAL A 1155 16.86 -24.73 18.95
C VAL A 1155 17.41 -24.58 20.36
N VAL A 1156 17.35 -25.67 21.13
CA VAL A 1156 17.84 -25.73 22.50
C VAL A 1156 19.06 -26.64 22.55
N ARG A 1157 20.19 -26.13 23.06
CA ARG A 1157 21.32 -26.98 23.44
C ARG A 1157 21.44 -27.06 24.95
N GLY A 1158 21.54 -28.29 25.46
CA GLY A 1158 21.76 -28.60 26.86
C GLY A 1158 23.07 -29.36 27.05
N MET A 1159 23.92 -28.88 27.95
CA MET A 1159 25.17 -29.52 28.34
C MET A 1159 25.05 -30.05 29.76
N GLY A 1160 25.63 -31.22 30.01
CA GLY A 1160 25.77 -31.80 31.34
C GLY A 1160 27.17 -32.36 31.57
N GLU A 1161 27.71 -32.13 32.77
CA GLU A 1161 28.98 -32.66 33.24
C GLU A 1161 28.77 -33.56 34.47
N SER A 1162 29.51 -34.66 34.53
CA SER A 1162 29.70 -35.45 35.76
C SER A 1162 31.04 -35.07 36.36
N ARG A 1163 31.08 -34.85 37.68
CA ARG A 1163 32.30 -34.42 38.39
C ARG A 1163 32.62 -35.35 39.54
N ASN A 1164 33.92 -35.53 39.81
CA ASN A 1164 34.34 -36.21 41.02
C ASN A 1164 34.29 -35.28 42.25
N LYS A 1165 34.46 -35.84 43.45
CA LYS A 1165 34.47 -35.08 44.73
C LYS A 1165 35.54 -33.99 44.85
N ALA A 1166 36.52 -33.95 43.94
CA ALA A 1166 37.53 -32.89 43.86
C ALA A 1166 37.17 -31.81 42.83
N GLY A 1167 35.95 -31.86 42.25
CA GLY A 1167 35.46 -30.93 41.24
C GLY A 1167 35.97 -31.19 39.82
N LYS A 1168 36.74 -32.27 39.57
CA LYS A 1168 37.25 -32.59 38.24
C LYS A 1168 36.16 -33.22 37.37
N VAL A 1169 35.98 -32.71 36.15
CA VAL A 1169 35.09 -33.29 35.13
C VAL A 1169 35.56 -34.70 34.77
N LEU A 1170 34.65 -35.67 34.92
CA LEU A 1170 34.83 -37.08 34.55
C LEU A 1170 34.29 -37.36 33.15
N ALA A 1171 33.19 -36.69 32.78
CA ALA A 1171 32.50 -36.84 31.51
C ALA A 1171 31.68 -35.57 31.21
N SER A 1172 31.46 -35.28 29.93
CA SER A 1172 30.58 -34.21 29.45
C SER A 1172 29.73 -34.73 28.29
N ALA A 1173 28.50 -34.26 28.18
CA ALA A 1173 27.60 -34.58 27.08
C ALA A 1173 26.79 -33.34 26.69
N VAL A 1174 26.59 -33.14 25.39
CA VAL A 1174 25.75 -32.08 24.84
C VAL A 1174 24.63 -32.71 24.02
N CYS A 1175 23.40 -32.24 24.23
CA CYS A 1175 22.25 -32.57 23.40
C CYS A 1175 21.68 -31.32 22.74
N GLU A 1176 21.06 -31.53 21.58
CA GLU A 1176 20.34 -30.51 20.83
C GLU A 1176 18.90 -30.98 20.61
N ALA A 1177 17.96 -30.06 20.78
CA ALA A 1177 16.55 -30.30 20.50
C ALA A 1177 15.95 -29.14 19.71
N VAL A 1178 15.09 -29.46 18.75
CA VAL A 1178 14.23 -28.46 18.09
C VAL A 1178 12.89 -28.48 18.81
N VAL A 1179 12.43 -27.32 19.23
CA VAL A 1179 11.20 -27.13 20.01
C VAL A 1179 10.26 -26.23 19.22
N GLN A 1180 9.02 -26.69 19.03
CA GLN A 1180 8.00 -26.04 18.21
C GLN A 1180 6.76 -25.74 19.05
N ARG A 1181 6.24 -24.52 18.97
CA ARG A 1181 4.93 -24.13 19.49
C ARG A 1181 3.84 -24.52 18.51
N TYR A 1182 2.73 -25.03 19.03
CA TYR A 1182 1.59 -25.45 18.21
C TYR A 1182 0.33 -24.67 18.58
N PRO A 1183 -0.71 -24.69 17.72
CA PRO A 1183 -1.98 -24.05 18.03
C PRO A 1183 -2.61 -24.55 19.34
N GLU A 1184 -2.46 -25.80 19.76
CA GLU A 1184 -3.14 -26.27 20.97
C GLU A 1184 -2.66 -25.56 22.25
N TRP A 1185 -3.62 -25.24 23.13
CA TRP A 1185 -3.34 -24.81 24.50
C TRP A 1185 -2.58 -25.89 25.29
N LEU A 1186 -1.89 -25.47 26.36
CA LEU A 1186 -1.12 -26.40 27.21
C LEU A 1186 -2.02 -27.47 27.83
N ASP A 1187 -3.20 -27.08 28.30
CA ASP A 1187 -4.27 -27.94 28.80
C ASP A 1187 -5.40 -28.04 27.75
N SER A 1188 -5.78 -29.26 27.41
CA SER A 1188 -6.80 -29.56 26.40
C SER A 1188 -8.24 -29.30 26.85
N ARG A 1189 -8.46 -28.74 28.06
CA ARG A 1189 -9.78 -28.29 28.52
C ARG A 1189 -10.36 -27.17 27.66
N ASP A 1190 -9.52 -26.26 27.20
CA ASP A 1190 -9.93 -25.16 26.31
C ASP A 1190 -9.70 -25.57 24.84
N ALA A 1191 -10.66 -25.23 23.98
CA ALA A 1191 -10.53 -25.45 22.55
C ALA A 1191 -9.46 -24.54 21.94
N VAL A 1192 -8.87 -24.96 20.81
CA VAL A 1192 -7.74 -24.26 20.16
C VAL A 1192 -8.07 -22.80 19.82
N GLU A 1193 -9.34 -22.54 19.46
CA GLU A 1193 -9.90 -21.26 19.06
C GLU A 1193 -10.40 -20.40 20.22
N THR A 1194 -10.45 -20.94 21.45
CA THR A 1194 -10.90 -20.19 22.63
C THR A 1194 -10.04 -18.93 22.78
N LYS A 1195 -10.70 -17.76 22.82
CA LYS A 1195 -10.01 -16.48 22.99
C LYS A 1195 -9.41 -16.40 24.40
N PRO A 1196 -8.28 -15.69 24.61
CA PRO A 1196 -7.63 -15.63 25.92
C PRO A 1196 -8.54 -15.17 27.07
N ALA A 1197 -9.48 -14.26 26.78
CA ALA A 1197 -10.44 -13.76 27.77
C ALA A 1197 -11.48 -14.80 28.21
N ASP A 1198 -11.65 -15.88 27.45
CA ASP A 1198 -12.66 -16.93 27.66
C ASP A 1198 -12.03 -18.26 28.10
N LEU A 1199 -10.73 -18.28 28.44
CA LEU A 1199 -10.04 -19.47 28.92
C LEU A 1199 -10.60 -19.92 30.28
N THR A 1200 -10.69 -21.23 30.48
CA THR A 1200 -11.20 -21.84 31.71
C THR A 1200 -10.12 -22.58 32.51
N SER A 1201 -8.94 -22.76 31.93
CA SER A 1201 -7.78 -23.37 32.58
C SER A 1201 -6.77 -22.34 33.05
N ASP A 1202 -6.52 -22.29 34.36
CA ASP A 1202 -5.44 -21.48 34.96
C ASP A 1202 -4.06 -21.77 34.32
N ASP A 1203 -3.81 -23.01 33.90
CA ASP A 1203 -2.55 -23.39 33.23
C ASP A 1203 -2.45 -22.75 31.83
N ASN A 1204 -3.57 -22.61 31.12
CA ASN A 1204 -3.61 -21.96 29.81
C ASN A 1204 -3.44 -20.45 29.93
N GLU A 1205 -4.10 -19.81 30.91
CA GLU A 1205 -3.93 -18.39 31.20
C GLU A 1205 -2.46 -18.05 31.53
N ARG A 1206 -1.79 -18.92 32.30
CA ARG A 1206 -0.43 -18.67 32.78
C ARG A 1206 0.65 -19.04 31.77
N PHE A 1207 0.52 -20.16 31.09
CA PHE A 1207 1.58 -20.75 30.27
C PHE A 1207 1.26 -20.80 28.77
N GLY A 1208 0.03 -20.48 28.36
CA GLY A 1208 -0.36 -20.34 26.96
C GLY A 1208 -0.34 -21.64 26.15
N ARG A 1209 0.09 -21.53 24.89
CA ARG A 1209 0.08 -22.65 23.93
C ARG A 1209 1.25 -23.61 24.14
N ARG A 1210 1.05 -24.87 23.80
CA ARG A 1210 1.98 -25.95 24.08
C ARG A 1210 3.21 -25.92 23.15
N PHE A 1211 4.39 -26.05 23.74
CA PHE A 1211 5.62 -26.42 23.03
C PHE A 1211 5.85 -27.95 23.01
N ARG A 1212 6.38 -28.48 21.91
CA ARG A 1212 6.77 -29.89 21.76
C ARG A 1212 8.18 -30.00 21.20
N VAL A 1213 8.93 -31.00 21.68
CA VAL A 1213 10.21 -31.37 21.10
C VAL A 1213 9.95 -32.17 19.83
N VAL A 1214 10.34 -31.65 18.67
CA VAL A 1214 10.13 -32.28 17.36
C VAL A 1214 11.37 -33.02 16.84
N SER A 1215 12.55 -32.66 17.34
CA SER A 1215 13.81 -33.34 17.04
C SER A 1215 14.68 -33.37 18.29
N PHE A 1216 15.43 -34.45 18.48
CA PHE A 1216 16.41 -34.59 19.57
C PHE A 1216 17.63 -35.38 19.07
N ARG A 1217 18.82 -34.88 19.37
CA ARG A 1217 20.08 -35.59 19.09
C ARG A 1217 21.16 -35.34 20.13
N TRP A 1218 22.10 -36.28 20.23
CA TRP A 1218 23.34 -36.09 20.97
C TRP A 1218 24.41 -35.53 20.01
N LEU A 1219 25.13 -34.50 20.44
CA LEU A 1219 26.21 -33.91 19.66
C LEU A 1219 27.54 -34.56 19.99
N SER A 1220 28.37 -34.76 18.97
CA SER A 1220 29.78 -35.11 19.14
C SER A 1220 30.63 -33.87 19.46
N GLN A 1221 31.86 -34.06 19.92
CA GLN A 1221 32.75 -32.93 20.23
C GLN A 1221 33.12 -32.11 18.97
N ASP A 1222 33.06 -32.73 17.78
CA ASP A 1222 33.31 -32.08 16.49
C ASP A 1222 32.07 -31.31 15.96
N GLU A 1223 31.03 -31.15 16.77
CA GLU A 1223 29.80 -30.41 16.47
C GLU A 1223 29.46 -29.34 17.52
N VAL A 1224 30.31 -29.15 18.54
CA VAL A 1224 30.09 -28.17 19.63
C VAL A 1224 30.89 -26.93 19.36
#